data_AF-A0A954J2S5-F1
#
_entry.id   AF-A0A954J2S5-F1
#
_cell.length_a   1.000
_cell.length_b   1.000
_cell.length_c   1.000
_cell.angle_alpha   90.00
_cell.angle_beta   90.00
_cell.angle_gamma   90.00
#
_symmetry.space_group_name_H-M   'P 1'
#
loop_
_entity.id
_entity.type
_entity.pdbx_description
1 polymer ?
#
loop_
_entity_poly.entity_id
_entity_poly.type
_entity_poly.pdbx_seq_one_letter_code
_entity_poly.pdbx_strand_id
1 'polypeptide(L)'
;MSTPPDSHSDRSMPDSIGPYRILELLGEGGMGEVWMAEQREPVKRRVALKMLKLGMDSRQVLARFEVERQALAMMDHPNIARVFDAGRTDDGRPYFVMEYIRGVPILEYCDKQKLGTEERLRLFLRVCHAIQHAHQKGVIHRDIKPSNVLVTLHDGEPVPKVIDFGVAKAIDTSLTEQTLFTEHRQMIGTPAYMSPEQAEMSGLGIDTRSDIYSLGVLLYEMLTGTVPFGKDELLTKGVVEMLRVIREVEPERPSTRVRTMGDTATRIAVERSETTYARLGSRLRGDLDWIVMKCLEKDRTRRYETANGLAMDIERHLADEPVQAGPPSATYRLRKFVRRNRGGVTAAVLLLLALVAGVAGTSWGLMWALDEKDRADVEAQRATDAALAESQRALELQRVVEFQAGQLRGIDVELMGARLRDELLAEVRAAARAARLDASETEDRATEFERLLAGVDFTGISLKSLEENVLQPSLDAIHADFASQPLVQAGLLHTLAEIATELDVFPIAASAEETALAIRRRELGDDDPATIASIQNLGKIRSGQSRFDEADELSREAVTRAGTTYAEDDAELIGLQLDRVALLNNISRHEEAQKLLAVVFAAAARCPDMDPELDLNLSGARFIATMNTEDFETAEVQIRESLKKCREQLGEDDTMTINRLGWLGVCLQRLRRFDEAEDCMREHLAANRRVYGSNHASTLMAENNLGWLLRAAGKYEDAEHHLRQAYEGRRKLLGEHHQHTLASLRNLGQLYHQWGRKEEAEPYARRAVEGMRRYLPPNHSDTIWAERNLARILIDLGRNAEAVEYVRSVWSANRESNGATHDETLYALRLLDGCLESLGRRAELITAHRELVSADSPPPAIAAARRFAEEGCASTNPADAAQRWRYRELLADVLLVEGDRAGAMNALEQVIAEIPAEQPERDDVVRRLADLRDAAKLPR
;
A
#
# COMPACT_ATOMS: atom_id res chain seq x y z
N MET A 1 -8.93 -10.64 -81.34
CA MET A 1 -8.03 -9.94 -80.39
C MET A 1 -8.91 -9.45 -79.26
N SER A 2 -8.87 -10.17 -78.16
CA SER A 2 -9.73 -9.96 -77.00
C SER A 2 -9.20 -8.79 -76.18
N THR A 3 -9.98 -7.73 -76.08
CA THR A 3 -9.83 -6.68 -75.07
C THR A 3 -10.23 -7.23 -73.70
N PRO A 4 -9.49 -6.95 -72.62
CA PRO A 4 -9.85 -7.43 -71.28
C PRO A 4 -11.09 -6.66 -70.76
N PRO A 5 -11.93 -7.28 -69.90
CA PRO A 5 -13.14 -6.65 -69.43
C PRO A 5 -12.87 -5.66 -68.29
N ASP A 6 -13.53 -4.50 -68.37
CA ASP A 6 -13.66 -3.52 -67.29
C ASP A 6 -14.28 -4.18 -66.05
N SER A 7 -13.51 -4.27 -64.96
CA SER A 7 -13.97 -4.85 -63.68
C SER A 7 -14.42 -3.76 -62.69
N HIS A 8 -15.39 -2.94 -63.08
CA HIS A 8 -16.05 -1.99 -62.18
C HIS A 8 -17.57 -2.23 -62.13
N SER A 9 -18.00 -3.44 -61.78
CA SER A 9 -19.31 -3.70 -61.18
C SER A 9 -19.44 -5.18 -60.77
N ASP A 10 -19.02 -5.54 -59.57
CA ASP A 10 -19.75 -6.51 -58.71
C ASP A 10 -19.04 -6.65 -57.35
N ARG A 11 -19.49 -5.90 -56.35
CA ARG A 11 -19.38 -6.34 -54.96
C ARG A 11 -20.79 -6.32 -54.40
N SER A 12 -21.48 -7.45 -54.53
CA SER A 12 -22.81 -7.65 -53.97
C SER A 12 -22.76 -7.35 -52.46
N MET A 13 -23.44 -6.28 -52.08
CA MET A 13 -23.63 -5.86 -50.70
C MET A 13 -24.36 -6.97 -49.92
N PRO A 14 -23.87 -7.39 -48.74
CA PRO A 14 -24.64 -8.32 -47.92
C PRO A 14 -25.87 -7.60 -47.34
N ASP A 15 -27.07 -8.13 -47.62
CA ASP A 15 -28.33 -7.63 -47.03
C ASP A 15 -28.32 -7.70 -45.49
N SER A 16 -27.50 -8.60 -44.93
CA SER A 16 -27.29 -8.78 -43.50
C SER A 16 -25.93 -9.38 -43.18
N ILE A 17 -25.39 -9.05 -42.01
CA ILE A 17 -24.21 -9.68 -41.39
C ILE A 17 -24.65 -10.22 -40.03
N GLY A 18 -24.76 -11.54 -39.89
CA GLY A 18 -25.31 -12.14 -38.67
C GLY A 18 -26.69 -11.55 -38.29
N PRO A 19 -26.90 -11.07 -37.05
CA PRO A 19 -28.17 -10.47 -36.62
C PRO A 19 -28.39 -9.02 -37.09
N TYR A 20 -27.47 -8.46 -37.89
CA TYR A 20 -27.46 -7.05 -38.30
C TYR A 20 -27.91 -6.88 -39.75
N ARG A 21 -29.00 -6.14 -39.97
CA ARG A 21 -29.43 -5.72 -41.31
C ARG A 21 -28.71 -4.44 -41.70
N ILE A 22 -27.98 -4.43 -42.82
CA ILE A 22 -27.28 -3.24 -43.31
C ILE A 22 -28.29 -2.25 -43.90
N LEU A 23 -28.15 -0.96 -43.59
CA LEU A 23 -29.06 0.10 -44.03
C LEU A 23 -28.40 1.08 -45.00
N GLU A 24 -27.31 1.75 -44.58
CA GLU A 24 -26.62 2.76 -45.41
C GLU A 24 -25.12 2.83 -45.08
N LEU A 25 -24.30 3.29 -46.03
CA LEU A 25 -22.87 3.54 -45.79
C LEU A 25 -22.70 4.87 -45.04
N LEU A 26 -22.05 4.84 -43.88
CA LEU A 26 -21.72 6.04 -43.10
C LEU A 26 -20.37 6.65 -43.49
N GLY A 27 -19.42 5.82 -43.93
CA GLY A 27 -18.13 6.29 -44.42
C GLY A 27 -17.18 5.18 -44.84
N GLU A 28 -16.28 5.48 -45.77
CA GLU A 28 -15.22 4.59 -46.24
C GLU A 28 -13.85 5.21 -45.92
N GLY A 29 -12.93 4.43 -45.37
CA GLY A 29 -11.59 4.89 -45.02
C GLY A 29 -10.49 3.85 -45.28
N GLY A 30 -9.24 4.22 -44.97
CA GLY A 30 -8.08 3.35 -45.17
C GLY A 30 -8.15 2.00 -44.44
N MET A 31 -8.93 1.91 -43.36
CA MET A 31 -9.01 0.72 -42.50
C MET A 31 -10.27 -0.13 -42.75
N GLY A 32 -11.22 0.32 -43.55
CA GLY A 32 -12.51 -0.36 -43.70
C GLY A 32 -13.68 0.54 -44.06
N GLU A 33 -14.86 -0.06 -44.10
CA GLU A 33 -16.15 0.58 -44.37
C GLU A 33 -16.99 0.60 -43.10
N VAL A 34 -17.62 1.73 -42.79
CA VAL A 34 -18.53 1.88 -41.66
C VAL A 34 -19.96 2.02 -42.17
N TRP A 35 -20.82 1.13 -41.72
CA TRP A 35 -22.21 1.00 -42.16
C TRP A 35 -23.16 1.29 -41.00
N MET A 36 -24.29 1.94 -41.27
CA MET A 36 -25.42 1.93 -40.35
C MET A 36 -26.14 0.59 -40.51
N ALA A 37 -26.39 -0.09 -39.40
CA ALA A 37 -27.12 -1.34 -39.38
C ALA A 37 -28.21 -1.35 -38.30
N GLU A 38 -29.22 -2.20 -38.48
CA GLU A 38 -30.26 -2.47 -37.49
C GLU A 38 -30.02 -3.86 -36.91
N GLN A 39 -29.74 -3.94 -35.60
CA GLN A 39 -29.73 -5.19 -34.87
C GLN A 39 -31.17 -5.67 -34.69
N ARG A 40 -31.48 -6.92 -35.06
CA ARG A 40 -32.84 -7.46 -34.92
C ARG A 40 -33.07 -8.26 -33.63
N GLU A 41 -32.05 -8.98 -33.16
CA GLU A 41 -32.07 -9.79 -31.95
C GLU A 41 -30.72 -9.72 -31.20
N PRO A 42 -30.69 -9.88 -29.86
CA PRO A 42 -31.84 -9.98 -28.93
C PRO A 42 -32.52 -8.63 -28.64
N VAL A 43 -31.92 -7.50 -29.05
CA VAL A 43 -32.43 -6.14 -28.83
C VAL A 43 -32.48 -5.38 -30.15
N LYS A 44 -33.61 -4.70 -30.43
CA LYS A 44 -33.75 -3.84 -31.61
C LYS A 44 -33.12 -2.48 -31.40
N ARG A 45 -32.07 -2.17 -32.15
CA ARG A 45 -31.38 -0.87 -32.10
C ARG A 45 -30.62 -0.59 -33.40
N ARG A 46 -30.38 0.70 -33.67
CA ARG A 46 -29.44 1.13 -34.71
C ARG A 46 -28.02 1.12 -34.16
N VAL A 47 -27.10 0.61 -34.96
CA VAL A 47 -25.69 0.45 -34.61
C VAL A 47 -24.83 0.90 -35.78
N ALA A 48 -23.60 1.31 -35.49
CA ALA A 48 -22.57 1.49 -36.50
C ALA A 48 -21.76 0.20 -36.59
N LEU A 49 -21.70 -0.40 -37.78
CA LEU A 49 -20.96 -1.63 -38.06
C LEU A 49 -19.74 -1.27 -38.91
N LYS A 50 -18.55 -1.39 -38.33
CA LYS A 50 -17.28 -1.15 -39.03
C LYS A 50 -16.67 -2.47 -39.49
N MET A 51 -16.55 -2.65 -40.80
CA MET A 51 -15.97 -3.82 -41.45
C MET A 51 -14.53 -3.54 -41.90
N LEU A 52 -13.59 -4.42 -41.56
CA LEU A 52 -12.17 -4.25 -41.89
C LEU A 52 -11.83 -4.80 -43.29
N LYS A 53 -10.87 -4.18 -44.01
CA LYS A 53 -10.44 -4.59 -45.37
C LYS A 53 -9.73 -5.96 -45.40
N LEU A 54 -9.79 -6.66 -46.54
CA LEU A 54 -9.08 -7.93 -46.82
C LEU A 54 -7.54 -7.74 -46.76
N GLY A 55 -6.82 -8.68 -46.12
CA GLY A 55 -5.36 -8.62 -45.89
C GLY A 55 -4.95 -8.44 -44.41
N MET A 56 -5.93 -8.26 -43.50
CA MET A 56 -5.76 -8.23 -42.05
C MET A 56 -6.08 -9.59 -41.37
N ASP A 57 -5.82 -10.70 -42.06
CA ASP A 57 -6.24 -12.06 -41.71
C ASP A 57 -5.08 -12.96 -41.19
N SER A 58 -3.89 -12.39 -40.99
CA SER A 58 -2.76 -13.13 -40.38
C SER A 58 -3.08 -13.58 -38.95
N ARG A 59 -2.60 -14.75 -38.53
CA ARG A 59 -2.83 -15.28 -37.16
C ARG A 59 -2.39 -14.32 -36.05
N GLN A 60 -1.32 -13.54 -36.28
CA GLN A 60 -0.84 -12.53 -35.32
C GLN A 60 -1.77 -11.31 -35.24
N VAL A 61 -2.34 -10.91 -36.37
CA VAL A 61 -3.35 -9.85 -36.45
C VAL A 61 -4.60 -10.24 -35.68
N LEU A 62 -5.07 -11.48 -35.89
CA LEU A 62 -6.27 -12.02 -35.29
C LEU A 62 -6.14 -12.21 -33.77
N ALA A 63 -4.99 -12.67 -33.28
CA ALA A 63 -4.75 -12.79 -31.84
C ALA A 63 -4.75 -11.43 -31.12
N ARG A 64 -4.20 -10.37 -31.75
CA ARG A 64 -4.24 -9.01 -31.20
C ARG A 64 -5.64 -8.39 -31.27
N PHE A 65 -6.38 -8.67 -32.35
CA PHE A 65 -7.78 -8.28 -32.51
C PHE A 65 -8.66 -8.85 -31.38
N GLU A 66 -8.43 -10.10 -30.96
CA GLU A 66 -9.16 -10.73 -29.85
C GLU A 66 -8.85 -10.10 -28.48
N VAL A 67 -7.60 -9.68 -28.25
CA VAL A 67 -7.18 -8.97 -27.01
C VAL A 67 -7.80 -7.58 -26.94
N GLU A 68 -7.76 -6.81 -28.03
CA GLU A 68 -8.33 -5.46 -28.07
C GLU A 68 -9.87 -5.47 -28.02
N ARG A 69 -10.51 -6.52 -28.53
CA ARG A 69 -11.96 -6.75 -28.38
C ARG A 69 -12.38 -6.78 -26.91
N GLN A 70 -11.62 -7.47 -26.05
CA GLN A 70 -11.93 -7.54 -24.62
C GLN A 70 -11.72 -6.19 -23.93
N ALA A 71 -10.66 -5.46 -24.28
CA ALA A 71 -10.39 -4.15 -23.69
C ALA A 71 -11.47 -3.12 -24.05
N LEU A 72 -11.91 -3.08 -25.32
CA LEU A 72 -12.97 -2.18 -25.79
C LEU A 72 -14.36 -2.55 -25.24
N ALA A 73 -14.64 -3.84 -25.02
CA ALA A 73 -15.90 -4.29 -24.43
C ALA A 73 -16.05 -3.90 -22.95
N MET A 74 -14.95 -3.62 -22.26
CA MET A 74 -14.93 -3.16 -20.86
C MET A 74 -14.95 -1.63 -20.72
N MET A 75 -15.05 -0.88 -21.82
CA MET A 75 -15.10 0.59 -21.79
C MET A 75 -16.53 1.08 -21.58
N ASP A 76 -16.81 1.66 -20.41
CA ASP A 76 -18.05 2.37 -20.12
C ASP A 76 -17.76 3.80 -19.68
N HIS A 77 -17.96 4.75 -20.60
CA HIS A 77 -17.76 6.17 -20.33
C HIS A 77 -18.72 7.01 -21.19
N PRO A 78 -19.35 8.07 -20.64
CA PRO A 78 -20.35 8.88 -21.38
C PRO A 78 -19.79 9.52 -22.66
N ASN A 79 -18.51 9.90 -22.66
CA ASN A 79 -17.81 10.52 -23.79
C ASN A 79 -17.03 9.55 -24.69
N ILE A 80 -17.27 8.24 -24.56
CA ILE A 80 -16.71 7.21 -25.44
C ILE A 80 -17.85 6.45 -26.11
N ALA A 81 -17.72 6.14 -27.40
CA ALA A 81 -18.69 5.29 -28.09
C ALA A 81 -18.61 3.86 -27.56
N ARG A 82 -19.74 3.31 -27.13
CA ARG A 82 -19.76 1.92 -26.62
C ARG A 82 -19.59 0.92 -27.75
N VAL A 83 -18.80 -0.12 -27.54
CA VAL A 83 -18.74 -1.29 -28.42
C VAL A 83 -19.73 -2.32 -27.92
N PHE A 84 -20.69 -2.71 -28.76
CA PHE A 84 -21.74 -3.67 -28.40
C PHE A 84 -21.39 -5.10 -28.73
N ASP A 85 -20.70 -5.31 -29.85
CA ASP A 85 -20.35 -6.64 -30.35
C ASP A 85 -19.14 -6.56 -31.29
N ALA A 86 -18.48 -7.68 -31.52
CA ALA A 86 -17.47 -7.84 -32.56
C ALA A 86 -17.45 -9.28 -33.05
N GLY A 87 -17.33 -9.47 -34.36
CA GLY A 87 -17.45 -10.79 -34.96
C GLY A 87 -16.69 -10.89 -36.27
N ARG A 88 -16.99 -11.97 -36.99
CA ARG A 88 -16.46 -12.23 -38.33
C ARG A 88 -17.62 -12.48 -39.28
N THR A 89 -17.50 -11.93 -40.47
CA THR A 89 -18.37 -12.23 -41.61
C THR A 89 -18.14 -13.68 -42.10
N ASP A 90 -19.04 -14.20 -42.91
CA ASP A 90 -18.92 -15.56 -43.49
C ASP A 90 -17.66 -15.72 -44.36
N ASP A 91 -17.16 -14.63 -44.95
CA ASP A 91 -15.88 -14.60 -45.69
C ASP A 91 -14.66 -14.29 -44.80
N GLY A 92 -14.84 -14.33 -43.47
CA GLY A 92 -13.76 -14.30 -42.48
C GLY A 92 -13.27 -12.90 -42.10
N ARG A 93 -13.86 -11.83 -42.65
CA ARG A 93 -13.48 -10.44 -42.34
C ARG A 93 -13.96 -10.02 -40.96
N PRO A 94 -13.09 -9.45 -40.12
CA PRO A 94 -13.49 -8.95 -38.82
C PRO A 94 -14.35 -7.69 -38.93
N TYR A 95 -15.33 -7.56 -38.02
CA TYR A 95 -16.15 -6.37 -37.88
C TYR A 95 -16.37 -6.00 -36.40
N PHE A 96 -16.60 -4.70 -36.17
CA PHE A 96 -17.05 -4.16 -34.88
C PHE A 96 -18.45 -3.58 -35.00
N VAL A 97 -19.24 -3.76 -33.95
CA VAL A 97 -20.56 -3.15 -33.79
C VAL A 97 -20.49 -2.20 -32.62
N MET A 98 -20.77 -0.93 -32.88
CA MET A 98 -20.65 0.13 -31.89
C MET A 98 -21.91 1.01 -31.86
N GLU A 99 -22.00 1.83 -30.82
CA GLU A 99 -22.99 2.88 -30.66
C GLU A 99 -23.03 3.75 -31.92
N TYR A 100 -24.21 3.84 -32.55
CA TYR A 100 -24.42 4.78 -33.64
C TYR A 100 -24.62 6.19 -33.09
N ILE A 101 -23.67 7.08 -33.37
CA ILE A 101 -23.68 8.46 -32.88
C ILE A 101 -24.17 9.39 -33.98
N ARG A 102 -25.30 10.06 -33.73
CA ARG A 102 -25.83 11.12 -34.61
C ARG A 102 -25.18 12.46 -34.27
N GLY A 103 -23.87 12.56 -34.50
CA GLY A 103 -23.08 13.74 -34.19
C GLY A 103 -22.37 14.32 -35.40
N VAL A 104 -21.82 15.52 -35.24
CA VAL A 104 -20.93 16.17 -36.20
C VAL A 104 -19.51 16.26 -35.62
N PRO A 105 -18.45 16.21 -36.45
CA PRO A 105 -17.07 16.36 -35.97
C PRO A 105 -16.87 17.60 -35.09
N ILE A 106 -16.04 17.48 -34.06
CA ILE A 106 -15.90 18.49 -33.00
C ILE A 106 -15.56 19.89 -33.52
N LEU A 107 -14.66 20.00 -34.50
CA LEU A 107 -14.29 21.30 -35.07
C LEU A 107 -15.44 21.93 -35.85
N GLU A 108 -16.15 21.13 -36.65
CA GLU A 108 -17.32 21.57 -37.41
C GLU A 108 -18.45 22.02 -36.47
N TYR A 109 -18.65 21.30 -35.36
CA TYR A 109 -19.59 21.71 -34.32
C TYR A 109 -19.23 23.09 -33.75
N CYS A 110 -17.99 23.24 -33.31
CA CYS A 110 -17.53 24.47 -32.69
C CYS A 110 -17.63 25.67 -33.64
N ASP A 111 -17.33 25.49 -34.93
CA ASP A 111 -17.40 26.56 -35.92
C ASP A 111 -18.84 26.88 -36.34
N LYS A 112 -19.72 25.86 -36.50
CA LYS A 112 -21.16 26.07 -36.77
C LYS A 112 -21.87 26.81 -35.63
N GLN A 113 -21.54 26.47 -34.39
CA GLN A 113 -22.10 27.12 -33.20
C GLN A 113 -21.35 28.41 -32.82
N LYS A 114 -20.27 28.75 -33.55
CA LYS A 114 -19.39 29.91 -33.29
C LYS A 114 -18.90 29.97 -31.84
N LEU A 115 -18.49 28.84 -31.27
CA LEU A 115 -18.04 28.78 -29.89
C LEU A 115 -16.79 29.63 -29.66
N GLY A 116 -16.76 30.33 -28.53
CA GLY A 116 -15.59 31.06 -28.05
C GLY A 116 -14.48 30.12 -27.57
N THR A 117 -13.28 30.68 -27.34
CA THR A 117 -12.12 29.91 -26.84
C THR A 117 -12.43 29.14 -25.56
N GLU A 118 -13.15 29.74 -24.61
CA GLU A 118 -13.49 29.10 -23.33
C GLU A 118 -14.41 27.89 -23.51
N GLU A 119 -15.47 28.04 -24.31
CA GLU A 119 -16.44 26.97 -24.59
C GLU A 119 -15.79 25.80 -25.33
N ARG A 120 -14.87 26.10 -26.24
CA ARG A 120 -14.05 25.10 -26.93
C ARG A 120 -13.16 24.32 -25.96
N LEU A 121 -12.51 25.01 -25.02
CA LEU A 121 -11.70 24.36 -23.98
C LEU A 121 -12.54 23.45 -23.08
N ARG A 122 -13.74 23.89 -22.68
CA ARG A 122 -14.67 23.05 -21.89
C ARG A 122 -15.10 21.79 -22.65
N LEU A 123 -15.35 21.90 -23.95
CA LEU A 123 -15.64 20.74 -24.79
C LEU A 123 -14.44 19.81 -24.93
N PHE A 124 -13.24 20.38 -25.06
CA PHE A 124 -11.98 19.63 -25.14
C PHE A 124 -11.64 18.90 -23.82
N LEU A 125 -11.94 19.47 -22.65
CA LEU A 125 -11.77 18.80 -21.35
C LEU A 125 -12.54 17.46 -21.30
N ARG A 126 -13.79 17.44 -21.77
CA ARG A 126 -14.58 16.19 -21.86
C ARG A 126 -13.91 15.13 -22.76
N VAL A 127 -13.17 15.55 -23.79
CA VAL A 127 -12.35 14.66 -24.63
C VAL A 127 -11.12 14.14 -23.88
N CYS A 128 -10.41 15.00 -23.14
CA CYS A 128 -9.27 14.59 -22.32
C CYS A 128 -9.65 13.53 -21.28
N HIS A 129 -10.78 13.70 -20.58
CA HIS A 129 -11.27 12.72 -19.62
C HIS A 129 -11.64 11.39 -20.28
N ALA A 130 -12.24 11.42 -21.48
CA ALA A 130 -12.52 10.22 -22.26
C ALA A 130 -11.24 9.44 -22.62
N ILE A 131 -10.20 10.14 -23.09
CA ILE A 131 -8.92 9.52 -23.44
C ILE A 131 -8.20 9.00 -22.18
N GLN A 132 -8.24 9.75 -21.07
CA GLN A 132 -7.68 9.29 -19.81
C GLN A 132 -8.32 7.98 -19.33
N HIS A 133 -9.65 7.89 -19.42
CA HIS A 133 -10.38 6.68 -19.03
C HIS A 133 -9.94 5.48 -19.88
N ALA A 134 -9.72 5.67 -21.18
CA ALA A 134 -9.17 4.63 -22.05
C ALA A 134 -7.75 4.21 -21.64
N HIS A 135 -6.89 5.17 -21.30
CA HIS A 135 -5.52 4.90 -20.84
C HIS A 135 -5.48 4.09 -19.54
N GLN A 136 -6.38 4.34 -18.59
CA GLN A 136 -6.50 3.56 -17.34
C GLN A 136 -6.89 2.11 -17.58
N LYS A 137 -7.56 1.82 -18.70
CA LYS A 137 -7.93 0.46 -19.14
C LYS A 137 -6.89 -0.16 -20.08
N GLY A 138 -5.72 0.49 -20.25
CA GLY A 138 -4.63 0.00 -21.08
C GLY A 138 -4.81 0.20 -22.59
N VAL A 139 -5.80 0.99 -23.02
CA VAL A 139 -6.10 1.23 -24.45
C VAL A 139 -5.49 2.55 -24.90
N ILE A 140 -4.68 2.53 -25.96
CA ILE A 140 -4.10 3.73 -26.62
C ILE A 140 -4.87 3.98 -27.92
N HIS A 141 -5.32 5.21 -28.16
CA HIS A 141 -6.18 5.53 -29.31
C HIS A 141 -5.42 5.55 -30.65
N ARG A 142 -4.22 6.13 -30.71
CA ARG A 142 -3.27 6.15 -31.87
C ARG A 142 -3.73 6.90 -33.13
N ASP A 143 -4.99 7.31 -33.23
CA ASP A 143 -5.52 8.07 -34.37
C ASP A 143 -6.44 9.23 -33.96
N ILE A 144 -6.10 9.96 -32.90
CA ILE A 144 -6.93 11.08 -32.44
C ILE A 144 -6.92 12.20 -33.48
N LYS A 145 -8.10 12.53 -34.01
CA LYS A 145 -8.31 13.56 -35.04
C LYS A 145 -9.76 14.07 -35.01
N PRO A 146 -10.08 15.21 -35.62
CA PRO A 146 -11.41 15.82 -35.53
C PRO A 146 -12.57 14.91 -35.95
N SER A 147 -12.39 14.08 -36.99
CA SER A 147 -13.43 13.16 -37.46
C SER A 147 -13.72 12.02 -36.48
N ASN A 148 -12.81 11.77 -35.54
CA ASN A 148 -12.93 10.71 -34.53
C ASN A 148 -13.46 11.25 -33.20
N VAL A 149 -13.88 12.51 -33.15
CA VAL A 149 -14.56 13.11 -31.99
C VAL A 149 -15.85 13.74 -32.48
N LEU A 150 -16.98 13.05 -32.27
CA LEU A 150 -18.30 13.50 -32.72
C LEU A 150 -19.04 14.18 -31.57
N VAL A 151 -19.63 15.34 -31.84
CA VAL A 151 -20.46 16.06 -30.87
C VAL A 151 -21.92 15.79 -31.19
N THR A 152 -22.64 15.26 -30.20
CA THR A 152 -24.09 15.08 -30.22
C THR A 152 -24.74 15.96 -29.16
N LEU A 153 -26.03 16.26 -29.32
CA LEU A 153 -26.80 16.93 -28.28
C LEU A 153 -27.47 15.89 -27.39
N HIS A 154 -27.28 15.98 -26.08
CA HIS A 154 -28.00 15.21 -25.08
C HIS A 154 -28.68 16.20 -24.13
N ASP A 155 -30.01 16.17 -24.06
CA ASP A 155 -30.81 17.14 -23.29
C ASP A 155 -30.48 18.62 -23.57
N GLY A 156 -30.08 18.92 -24.81
CA GLY A 156 -29.68 20.26 -25.25
C GLY A 156 -28.22 20.63 -24.98
N GLU A 157 -27.45 19.81 -24.25
CA GLU A 157 -26.02 20.02 -24.04
C GLU A 157 -25.14 19.33 -25.09
N PRO A 158 -24.04 19.96 -25.53
CA PRO A 158 -23.05 19.33 -26.39
C PRO A 158 -22.21 18.28 -25.65
N VAL A 159 -22.34 17.02 -26.07
CA VAL A 159 -21.59 15.89 -25.54
C VAL A 159 -20.62 15.39 -26.63
N PRO A 160 -19.30 15.56 -26.46
CA PRO A 160 -18.34 14.95 -27.37
C PRO A 160 -18.22 13.46 -27.06
N LYS A 161 -18.22 12.63 -28.10
CA LYS A 161 -17.98 11.20 -28.04
C LYS A 161 -16.78 10.86 -28.91
N VAL A 162 -15.75 10.30 -28.30
CA VAL A 162 -14.60 9.73 -29.01
C VAL A 162 -15.05 8.43 -29.66
N ILE A 163 -14.79 8.33 -30.96
CA ILE A 163 -15.11 7.17 -31.79
C ILE A 163 -13.82 6.60 -32.36
N ASP A 164 -13.85 5.32 -32.70
CA ASP A 164 -12.81 4.68 -33.53
C ASP A 164 -11.40 4.70 -32.91
N PHE A 165 -11.26 4.03 -31.76
CA PHE A 165 -9.95 3.68 -31.18
C PHE A 165 -9.19 2.82 -32.20
N GLY A 166 -7.94 3.15 -32.48
CA GLY A 166 -7.17 2.68 -33.64
C GLY A 166 -6.75 1.21 -33.63
N VAL A 167 -7.71 0.29 -33.45
CA VAL A 167 -7.53 -1.18 -33.40
C VAL A 167 -6.73 -1.70 -34.60
N ALA A 168 -6.91 -1.10 -35.78
CA ALA A 168 -6.22 -1.54 -37.00
C ALA A 168 -4.73 -1.11 -37.08
N LYS A 169 -4.27 -0.11 -36.32
CA LYS A 169 -2.86 0.37 -36.37
C LYS A 169 -1.91 -0.41 -35.45
N ALA A 170 -2.43 -1.16 -34.48
CA ALA A 170 -1.64 -2.06 -33.63
C ALA A 170 -1.15 -3.33 -34.34
N ILE A 171 -1.73 -3.58 -35.50
CA ILE A 171 -1.55 -4.76 -36.31
C ILE A 171 -0.40 -4.59 -37.33
N ASP A 172 -0.01 -3.35 -37.61
CA ASP A 172 0.83 -2.97 -38.75
C ASP A 172 2.34 -3.04 -38.46
N THR A 173 2.78 -4.02 -37.65
CA THR A 173 4.21 -4.21 -37.32
C THR A 173 4.95 -5.09 -38.34
N SER A 174 4.33 -5.43 -39.48
CA SER A 174 4.90 -6.38 -40.45
C SER A 174 4.89 -5.91 -41.90
N LEU A 175 4.74 -4.61 -42.16
CA LEU A 175 4.96 -4.06 -43.49
C LEU A 175 6.34 -3.39 -43.51
N THR A 176 7.33 -4.17 -43.91
CA THR A 176 8.61 -3.67 -44.41
C THR A 176 8.38 -2.64 -45.52
N GLU A 177 9.40 -1.81 -45.79
CA GLU A 177 9.46 -0.60 -46.62
C GLU A 177 8.69 -0.58 -47.97
N GLN A 178 8.17 -1.71 -48.45
CA GLN A 178 7.52 -1.87 -49.74
C GLN A 178 5.99 -1.72 -49.75
N THR A 179 5.33 -1.48 -48.61
CA THR A 179 3.84 -1.52 -48.54
C THR A 179 3.16 -0.20 -48.17
N LEU A 180 3.90 0.92 -48.19
CA LEU A 180 3.31 2.26 -48.17
C LEU A 180 2.69 2.68 -49.52
N PHE A 181 2.84 1.84 -50.55
CA PHE A 181 2.18 1.99 -51.85
C PHE A 181 1.29 0.77 -52.11
N THR A 182 0.01 0.87 -51.74
CA THR A 182 -1.00 0.18 -52.54
C THR A 182 -1.14 0.95 -53.85
N GLU A 183 -1.38 0.22 -54.94
CA GLU A 183 -1.41 0.68 -56.34
C GLU A 183 -2.42 1.81 -56.66
N HIS A 184 -3.07 2.40 -55.65
CA HIS A 184 -3.94 3.57 -55.74
C HIS A 184 -3.69 4.53 -54.56
N ARG A 185 -2.63 5.36 -54.62
CA ARG A 185 -2.39 6.64 -53.90
C ARG A 185 -3.27 6.94 -52.64
N GLN A 186 -3.38 6.03 -51.68
CA GLN A 186 -4.10 6.27 -50.42
C GLN A 186 -3.13 6.04 -49.26
N MET A 187 -2.56 7.15 -48.79
CA MET A 187 -1.73 7.19 -47.60
C MET A 187 -2.56 6.77 -46.37
N ILE A 188 -2.06 5.82 -45.58
CA ILE A 188 -2.75 5.31 -44.39
C ILE A 188 -2.66 6.35 -43.27
N GLY A 189 -3.79 7.03 -42.98
CA GLY A 189 -3.94 7.99 -41.88
C GLY A 189 -3.90 9.47 -42.30
N THR A 190 -4.07 10.37 -41.34
CA THR A 190 -3.93 11.83 -41.53
C THR A 190 -2.60 12.28 -40.92
N PRO A 191 -1.50 12.42 -41.69
CA PRO A 191 -0.16 12.68 -41.16
C PRO A 191 -0.06 13.90 -40.25
N ALA A 192 -0.95 14.88 -40.42
CA ALA A 192 -0.95 16.10 -39.64
C ALA A 192 -1.12 15.91 -38.11
N TYR A 193 -1.70 14.78 -37.66
CA TYR A 193 -1.88 14.48 -36.22
C TYR A 193 -0.93 13.40 -35.70
N MET A 194 -0.06 12.86 -36.56
CA MET A 194 0.85 11.77 -36.21
C MET A 194 1.94 12.25 -35.25
N SER A 195 2.21 11.50 -34.20
CA SER A 195 3.30 11.83 -33.27
C SER A 195 4.69 11.45 -33.84
N PRO A 196 5.78 12.08 -33.35
CA PRO A 196 7.15 11.75 -33.77
C PRO A 196 7.48 10.26 -33.72
N GLU A 197 7.12 9.59 -32.63
CA GLU A 197 7.36 8.16 -32.44
C GLU A 197 6.49 7.27 -33.35
N GLN A 198 5.31 7.74 -33.78
CA GLN A 198 4.55 7.06 -34.84
C GLN A 198 5.19 7.25 -36.22
N ALA A 199 5.85 8.39 -36.45
CA ALA A 199 6.59 8.67 -37.68
C ALA A 199 7.95 7.94 -37.78
N GLU A 200 8.45 7.36 -36.68
CA GLU A 200 9.68 6.54 -36.66
C GLU A 200 9.50 5.13 -37.25
N MET A 201 8.26 4.68 -37.44
CA MET A 201 7.89 3.42 -38.12
C MET A 201 8.51 2.13 -37.53
N SER A 202 9.16 2.20 -36.37
CA SER A 202 9.83 1.06 -35.73
C SER A 202 8.90 0.18 -34.89
N GLY A 203 7.65 0.59 -34.66
CA GLY A 203 6.60 -0.18 -33.96
C GLY A 203 6.85 -0.49 -32.48
N LEU A 204 8.09 -0.39 -32.01
CA LEU A 204 8.54 -0.57 -30.64
C LEU A 204 8.58 0.80 -29.96
N GLY A 205 7.62 1.01 -29.04
CA GLY A 205 7.61 2.19 -28.18
C GLY A 205 6.55 3.25 -28.51
N ILE A 206 5.35 2.89 -28.95
CA ILE A 206 4.18 3.79 -28.90
C ILE A 206 3.53 3.61 -27.53
N ASP A 207 3.45 4.68 -26.74
CA ASP A 207 2.82 4.72 -25.41
C ASP A 207 1.66 5.73 -25.38
N THR A 208 1.03 5.94 -24.23
CA THR A 208 -0.09 6.87 -24.05
C THR A 208 0.27 8.33 -24.41
N ARG A 209 1.56 8.71 -24.38
CA ARG A 209 2.04 10.07 -24.69
C ARG A 209 1.99 10.39 -26.19
N SER A 210 1.77 9.38 -27.04
CA SER A 210 1.43 9.58 -28.45
C SER A 210 0.03 10.17 -28.64
N ASP A 211 -0.92 9.78 -27.79
CA ASP A 211 -2.26 10.37 -27.79
C ASP A 211 -2.21 11.81 -27.26
N ILE A 212 -1.33 12.12 -26.31
CA ILE A 212 -1.11 13.48 -25.79
C ILE A 212 -0.64 14.43 -26.90
N TYR A 213 0.28 13.96 -27.76
CA TYR A 213 0.71 14.74 -28.93
C TYR A 213 -0.47 15.02 -29.86
N SER A 214 -1.24 13.98 -30.20
CA SER A 214 -2.39 14.09 -31.10
C SER A 214 -3.50 15.00 -30.54
N LEU A 215 -3.75 14.92 -29.22
CA LEU A 215 -4.61 15.85 -28.48
C LEU A 215 -4.07 17.29 -28.55
N GLY A 216 -2.76 17.47 -28.44
CA GLY A 216 -2.08 18.75 -28.64
C GLY A 216 -2.33 19.35 -30.02
N VAL A 217 -2.24 18.54 -31.08
CA VAL A 217 -2.55 18.97 -32.46
C VAL A 217 -4.03 19.32 -32.60
N LEU A 218 -4.94 18.51 -32.05
CA LEU A 218 -6.38 18.79 -32.06
C LEU A 218 -6.69 20.10 -31.33
N LEU A 219 -6.09 20.34 -30.15
CA LEU A 219 -6.23 21.58 -29.41
C LEU A 219 -5.66 22.76 -30.20
N TYR A 220 -4.50 22.59 -30.82
CA TYR A 220 -3.88 23.60 -31.68
C TYR A 220 -4.85 24.06 -32.79
N GLU A 221 -5.47 23.12 -33.50
CA GLU A 221 -6.43 23.44 -34.57
C GLU A 221 -7.74 24.02 -34.02
N MET A 222 -8.21 23.51 -32.88
CA MET A 222 -9.37 24.03 -32.18
C MET A 222 -9.18 25.48 -31.70
N LEU A 223 -7.94 25.93 -31.49
CA LEU A 223 -7.59 27.29 -31.09
C LEU A 223 -7.23 28.19 -32.28
N THR A 224 -6.48 27.67 -33.26
CA THR A 224 -5.93 28.47 -34.38
C THR A 224 -6.65 28.31 -35.71
N GLY A 225 -7.50 27.28 -35.87
CA GLY A 225 -8.22 26.98 -37.12
C GLY A 225 -7.38 26.23 -38.15
N THR A 226 -6.13 25.90 -37.82
CA THR A 226 -5.19 25.19 -38.69
C THR A 226 -4.36 24.21 -37.88
N VAL A 227 -3.78 23.20 -38.52
CA VAL A 227 -2.80 22.31 -37.88
C VAL A 227 -1.41 22.93 -37.84
N PRO A 228 -0.51 22.48 -36.93
CA PRO A 228 0.87 22.98 -36.85
C PRO A 228 1.65 22.81 -38.15
N PHE A 229 1.48 21.66 -38.81
CA PHE A 229 2.06 21.34 -40.12
C PHE A 229 0.94 21.04 -41.12
N GLY A 230 0.83 21.86 -42.18
CA GLY A 230 -0.28 21.80 -43.12
C GLY A 230 -0.31 20.49 -43.92
N LYS A 231 -1.51 19.95 -44.19
CA LYS A 231 -1.68 18.71 -44.97
C LYS A 231 -1.06 18.82 -46.36
N ASP A 232 -1.28 19.93 -47.06
CA ASP A 232 -0.73 20.15 -48.41
C ASP A 232 0.79 20.37 -48.38
N GLU A 233 1.31 20.98 -47.31
CA GLU A 233 2.75 21.20 -47.11
C GLU A 233 3.49 19.88 -46.84
N LEU A 234 2.88 18.98 -46.08
CA LEU A 234 3.42 17.65 -45.80
C LEU A 234 3.36 16.73 -47.03
N LEU A 235 2.27 16.77 -47.80
CA LEU A 235 2.07 15.91 -48.96
C LEU A 235 2.92 16.32 -50.17
N THR A 236 3.26 17.60 -50.31
CA THR A 236 4.08 18.11 -51.43
C THR A 236 5.58 17.85 -51.27
N LYS A 237 6.08 17.61 -50.05
CA LYS A 237 7.50 17.38 -49.75
C LYS A 237 7.97 15.93 -49.91
N GLY A 238 7.05 15.00 -50.17
CA GLY A 238 7.33 13.56 -50.25
C GLY A 238 7.39 12.88 -48.87
N VAL A 239 7.22 11.55 -48.84
CA VAL A 239 7.00 10.79 -47.58
C VAL A 239 8.17 10.90 -46.60
N VAL A 240 9.42 10.85 -47.09
CA VAL A 240 10.61 10.91 -46.23
C VAL A 240 10.74 12.27 -45.54
N GLU A 241 10.57 13.36 -46.29
CA GLU A 241 10.66 14.71 -45.73
C GLU A 241 9.47 15.03 -44.83
N MET A 242 8.28 14.51 -45.13
CA MET A 242 7.12 14.59 -44.24
C MET A 242 7.41 13.99 -42.86
N LEU A 243 7.98 12.77 -42.81
CA LEU A 243 8.33 12.12 -41.54
C LEU A 243 9.42 12.89 -40.79
N ARG A 244 10.40 13.45 -41.51
CA ARG A 244 11.43 14.31 -40.92
C ARG A 244 10.83 15.58 -40.29
N VAL A 245 9.90 16.23 -40.97
CA VAL A 245 9.20 17.43 -40.43
C VAL A 245 8.47 17.09 -39.14
N ILE A 246 7.73 15.97 -39.10
CA ILE A 246 7.01 15.54 -37.91
C ILE A 246 7.97 15.27 -36.74
N ARG A 247 9.13 14.66 -37.00
CA ARG A 247 10.12 14.27 -35.98
C ARG A 247 11.01 15.41 -35.47
N GLU A 248 11.47 16.28 -36.37
CA GLU A 248 12.58 17.19 -36.08
C GLU A 248 12.18 18.67 -36.06
N VAL A 249 11.16 19.07 -36.80
CA VAL A 249 10.82 20.50 -36.94
C VAL A 249 9.90 20.93 -35.82
N GLU A 250 10.30 21.94 -35.05
CA GLU A 250 9.48 22.52 -33.99
C GLU A 250 8.31 23.36 -34.55
N PRO A 251 7.07 23.18 -34.05
CA PRO A 251 5.93 23.93 -34.54
C PRO A 251 5.92 25.38 -34.05
N GLU A 252 5.31 26.27 -34.83
CA GLU A 252 5.07 27.65 -34.40
C GLU A 252 4.04 27.70 -33.26
N ARG A 253 4.28 28.56 -32.26
CA ARG A 253 3.30 28.78 -31.17
C ARG A 253 1.94 29.24 -31.70
N PRO A 254 0.81 28.80 -31.11
CA PRO A 254 -0.53 29.20 -31.52
C PRO A 254 -0.72 30.73 -31.70
N SER A 255 -0.22 31.52 -30.75
CA SER A 255 -0.35 32.98 -30.79
C SER A 255 0.49 33.65 -31.89
N THR A 256 1.58 33.02 -32.31
CA THR A 256 2.39 33.48 -33.45
C THR A 256 1.75 33.07 -34.76
N ARG A 257 1.24 31.84 -34.85
CA ARG A 257 0.56 31.29 -36.04
C ARG A 257 -0.65 32.13 -36.47
N VAL A 258 -1.52 32.49 -35.52
CA VAL A 258 -2.69 33.35 -35.81
C VAL A 258 -2.27 34.75 -36.29
N ARG A 259 -1.09 35.23 -35.90
CA ARG A 259 -0.57 36.54 -36.32
C ARG A 259 0.03 36.51 -37.73
N THR A 260 0.59 35.38 -38.16
CA THR A 260 1.27 35.23 -39.46
C THR A 260 0.31 34.90 -40.61
N MET A 261 -0.95 34.54 -40.32
CA MET A 261 -1.94 34.05 -41.29
C MET A 261 -2.73 35.10 -42.10
N GLY A 262 -2.50 36.40 -41.86
CA GLY A 262 -3.15 37.48 -42.62
C GLY A 262 -4.68 37.39 -42.63
N ASP A 263 -5.29 37.51 -43.82
CA ASP A 263 -6.75 37.52 -44.00
C ASP A 263 -7.46 36.24 -43.51
N THR A 264 -6.77 35.09 -43.55
CA THR A 264 -7.29 33.82 -43.03
C THR A 264 -7.54 33.88 -41.52
N ALA A 265 -6.68 34.61 -40.79
CA ALA A 265 -6.82 34.80 -39.35
C ALA A 265 -8.06 35.62 -38.99
N THR A 266 -8.48 36.55 -39.85
CA THR A 266 -9.68 37.37 -39.66
C THR A 266 -10.95 36.53 -39.76
N ARG A 267 -11.02 35.61 -40.72
CA ARG A 267 -12.14 34.65 -40.83
C ARG A 267 -12.21 33.73 -39.60
N ILE A 268 -11.07 33.18 -39.19
CA ILE A 268 -10.98 32.29 -38.04
C ILE A 268 -11.39 33.03 -36.76
N ALA A 269 -10.98 34.28 -36.57
CA ALA A 269 -11.40 35.07 -35.42
C ALA A 269 -12.93 35.20 -35.33
N VAL A 270 -13.60 35.44 -36.46
CA VAL A 270 -15.07 35.54 -36.51
C VAL A 270 -15.74 34.20 -36.18
N GLU A 271 -15.20 33.08 -36.67
CA GLU A 271 -15.69 31.71 -36.37
C GLU A 271 -15.48 31.32 -34.89
N ARG A 272 -14.58 32.01 -34.19
CA ARG A 272 -14.24 31.83 -32.76
C ARG A 272 -14.94 32.87 -31.87
N SER A 273 -15.95 33.58 -32.39
CA SER A 273 -16.66 34.67 -31.69
C SER A 273 -15.74 35.78 -31.16
N GLU A 274 -14.65 36.05 -31.88
CA GLU A 274 -13.74 37.15 -31.60
C GLU A 274 -13.93 38.30 -32.59
N THR A 275 -13.77 39.52 -32.11
CA THR A 275 -13.94 40.72 -32.93
C THR A 275 -12.78 40.96 -33.89
N THR A 276 -11.56 40.48 -33.58
CA THR A 276 -10.36 40.64 -34.41
C THR A 276 -9.37 39.50 -34.19
N TYR A 277 -8.54 39.20 -35.19
CA TYR A 277 -7.46 38.21 -35.07
C TYR A 277 -6.40 38.63 -34.03
N ALA A 278 -6.20 39.93 -33.82
CA ALA A 278 -5.33 40.46 -32.78
C ALA A 278 -5.84 40.12 -31.37
N ARG A 279 -7.16 40.19 -31.15
CA ARG A 279 -7.79 39.80 -29.88
C ARG A 279 -7.69 38.30 -29.64
N LEU A 280 -7.94 37.47 -30.66
CA LEU A 280 -7.72 36.03 -30.60
C LEU A 280 -6.26 35.71 -30.24
N GLY A 281 -5.30 36.29 -30.95
CA GLY A 281 -3.87 36.11 -30.67
C GLY A 281 -3.45 36.57 -29.27
N SER A 282 -4.10 37.60 -28.71
CA SER A 282 -3.85 38.04 -27.33
C SER A 282 -4.40 37.08 -26.28
N ARG A 283 -5.53 36.42 -26.56
CA ARG A 283 -6.14 35.40 -25.68
C ARG A 283 -5.33 34.11 -25.67
N LEU A 284 -4.73 33.73 -26.79
CA LEU A 284 -3.87 32.54 -26.89
C LEU A 284 -2.48 32.74 -26.25
N ARG A 285 -2.01 33.98 -26.15
CA ARG A 285 -0.66 34.27 -25.67
C ARG A 285 -0.51 33.97 -24.17
N GLY A 286 0.50 33.17 -23.83
CA GLY A 286 0.83 32.80 -22.44
C GLY A 286 0.49 31.34 -22.18
N ASP A 287 -0.43 31.08 -21.24
CA ASP A 287 -0.76 29.74 -20.78
C ASP A 287 -1.12 28.78 -21.93
N LEU A 288 -1.97 29.20 -22.88
CA LEU A 288 -2.40 28.34 -23.98
C LEU A 288 -1.28 28.05 -24.98
N ASP A 289 -0.34 28.98 -25.19
CA ASP A 289 0.89 28.68 -25.93
C ASP A 289 1.70 27.61 -25.20
N TRP A 290 1.88 27.74 -23.88
CA TRP A 290 2.68 26.77 -23.11
C TRP A 290 2.06 25.39 -23.07
N ILE A 291 0.75 25.30 -22.81
CA ILE A 291 0.01 24.04 -22.74
C ILE A 291 0.11 23.30 -24.08
N VAL A 292 -0.17 23.99 -25.18
CA VAL A 292 -0.14 23.39 -26.51
C VAL A 292 1.29 22.98 -26.89
N MET A 293 2.28 23.84 -26.65
CA MET A 293 3.68 23.51 -26.98
C MET A 293 4.21 22.34 -26.15
N LYS A 294 3.84 22.24 -24.87
CA LYS A 294 4.20 21.09 -24.03
C LYS A 294 3.63 19.78 -24.56
N CYS A 295 2.43 19.78 -25.16
CA CYS A 295 1.90 18.60 -25.82
C CYS A 295 2.67 18.23 -27.10
N LEU A 296 3.18 19.24 -27.81
CA LEU A 296 3.85 19.09 -29.11
C LEU A 296 5.37 18.89 -29.02
N GLU A 297 5.92 18.76 -27.80
CA GLU A 297 7.33 18.42 -27.56
C GLU A 297 7.73 17.15 -28.33
N LYS A 298 8.88 17.18 -28.99
CA LYS A 298 9.36 16.03 -29.77
C LYS A 298 9.77 14.88 -28.85
N ASP A 299 10.44 15.21 -27.75
CA ASP A 299 10.75 14.29 -26.67
C ASP A 299 9.50 13.98 -25.85
N ARG A 300 9.03 12.73 -25.92
CA ARG A 300 7.84 12.27 -25.20
C ARG A 300 7.95 12.47 -23.68
N THR A 301 9.15 12.44 -23.10
CA THR A 301 9.34 12.54 -21.63
C THR A 301 9.06 13.95 -21.10
N ARG A 302 9.06 14.94 -21.99
CA ARG A 302 8.77 16.35 -21.65
C ARG A 302 7.30 16.72 -21.83
N ARG A 303 6.51 15.84 -22.44
CA ARG A 303 5.06 16.00 -22.59
C ARG A 303 4.35 15.77 -21.24
N TYR A 304 3.05 16.04 -21.21
CA TYR A 304 2.23 15.56 -20.09
C TYR A 304 2.26 14.03 -20.04
N GLU A 305 2.40 13.48 -18.84
CA GLU A 305 2.42 12.02 -18.65
C GLU A 305 1.06 11.39 -18.92
N THR A 306 -0.02 12.14 -18.68
CA THR A 306 -1.41 11.66 -18.77
C THR A 306 -2.31 12.72 -19.40
N ALA A 307 -3.45 12.29 -19.96
CA ALA A 307 -4.44 13.20 -20.54
C ALA A 307 -5.13 14.05 -19.45
N ASN A 308 -5.20 13.52 -18.23
CA ASN A 308 -5.64 14.27 -17.07
C ASN A 308 -4.69 15.41 -16.70
N GLY A 309 -3.37 15.22 -16.80
CA GLY A 309 -2.39 16.29 -16.56
C GLY A 309 -2.56 17.47 -17.52
N LEU A 310 -2.87 17.20 -18.80
CA LEU A 310 -3.26 18.22 -19.77
C LEU A 310 -4.58 18.90 -19.37
N ALA A 311 -5.59 18.12 -18.98
CA ALA A 311 -6.88 18.66 -18.55
C ALA A 311 -6.75 19.62 -17.37
N MET A 312 -5.98 19.24 -16.34
CA MET A 312 -5.75 20.08 -15.15
C MET A 312 -5.10 21.43 -15.48
N ASP A 313 -4.17 21.47 -16.43
CA ASP A 313 -3.55 22.73 -16.84
C ASP A 313 -4.53 23.64 -17.62
N ILE A 314 -5.44 23.05 -18.40
CA ILE A 314 -6.53 23.79 -19.04
C ILE A 314 -7.52 24.31 -17.99
N GLU A 315 -7.89 23.50 -17.00
CA GLU A 315 -8.75 23.92 -15.88
C GLU A 315 -8.12 25.06 -15.09
N ARG A 316 -6.83 24.97 -14.78
CA ARG A 316 -6.06 26.07 -14.15
C ARG A 316 -6.10 27.32 -15.00
N HIS A 317 -5.94 27.21 -16.32
CA HIS A 317 -6.07 28.36 -17.20
C HIS A 317 -7.47 29.00 -17.11
N LEU A 318 -8.52 28.18 -17.14
CA LEU A 318 -9.92 28.63 -17.03
C LEU A 318 -10.24 29.27 -15.67
N ALA A 319 -9.64 28.77 -14.59
CA ALA A 319 -9.80 29.28 -13.22
C ALA A 319 -8.86 30.46 -12.88
N ASP A 320 -8.10 30.96 -13.86
CA ASP A 320 -7.08 32.00 -13.65
C ASP A 320 -6.00 31.60 -12.60
N GLU A 321 -5.62 30.32 -12.58
CA GLU A 321 -4.56 29.75 -11.77
C GLU A 321 -3.24 29.55 -12.56
N PRO A 322 -2.10 29.42 -11.87
CA PRO A 322 -0.82 29.12 -12.52
C PRO A 322 -0.78 27.71 -13.13
N VAL A 323 -0.69 27.63 -14.47
CA VAL A 323 -0.46 26.37 -15.20
C VAL A 323 0.95 25.79 -14.99
N GLN A 324 1.07 24.46 -14.94
CA GLN A 324 2.36 23.76 -14.80
C GLN A 324 3.25 23.87 -16.05
N ALA A 325 2.65 24.02 -17.24
CA ALA A 325 3.42 24.28 -18.47
C ALA A 325 4.14 25.64 -18.46
N GLY A 326 3.80 26.54 -17.54
CA GLY A 326 4.40 27.87 -17.45
C GLY A 326 5.75 27.88 -16.73
N PRO A 327 6.59 28.88 -16.98
CA PRO A 327 7.86 29.04 -16.29
C PRO A 327 7.65 29.29 -14.78
N PRO A 328 8.57 28.85 -13.90
CA PRO A 328 8.48 29.02 -12.45
C PRO A 328 8.77 30.49 -12.04
N SER A 329 7.87 31.40 -12.40
CA SER A 329 8.04 32.84 -12.17
C SER A 329 7.11 33.35 -11.07
N ALA A 330 7.69 33.95 -10.03
CA ALA A 330 6.93 34.58 -8.94
C ALA A 330 6.02 35.71 -9.44
N THR A 331 6.46 36.47 -10.45
CA THR A 331 5.67 37.57 -11.04
C THR A 331 4.46 37.05 -11.81
N TYR A 332 4.58 35.91 -12.50
CA TYR A 332 3.45 35.24 -13.16
C TYR A 332 2.41 34.76 -12.13
N ARG A 333 2.85 34.10 -11.06
CA ARG A 333 1.96 33.64 -9.98
C ARG A 333 1.25 34.80 -9.27
N LEU A 334 1.97 35.88 -8.96
CA LEU A 334 1.40 37.09 -8.36
C LEU A 334 0.35 37.73 -9.29
N ARG A 335 0.62 37.81 -10.59
CA ARG A 335 -0.33 38.35 -11.57
C ARG A 335 -1.64 37.54 -11.61
N LYS A 336 -1.53 36.20 -11.57
CA LYS A 336 -2.69 35.29 -11.52
C LYS A 336 -3.48 35.45 -10.22
N PHE A 337 -2.78 35.53 -9.08
CA PHE A 337 -3.38 35.80 -7.76
C PHE A 337 -4.16 37.12 -7.75
N VAL A 338 -3.57 38.21 -8.24
CA VAL A 338 -4.22 39.53 -8.31
C VAL A 338 -5.44 39.49 -9.24
N ARG A 339 -5.36 38.77 -10.36
CA ARG A 339 -6.47 38.63 -11.31
C ARG A 339 -7.63 37.83 -10.73
N ARG A 340 -7.34 36.77 -9.96
CA ARG A 340 -8.34 35.94 -9.27
C ARG A 340 -8.99 36.68 -8.09
N ASN A 341 -8.22 37.47 -7.35
CA ASN A 341 -8.65 38.16 -6.12
C ASN A 341 -8.80 39.68 -6.29
N ARG A 342 -9.26 40.17 -7.45
CA ARG A 342 -9.34 41.62 -7.74
C ARG A 342 -10.10 42.40 -6.68
N GLY A 343 -11.21 41.87 -6.16
CA GLY A 343 -11.98 42.51 -5.09
C GLY A 343 -11.20 42.63 -3.79
N GLY A 344 -10.62 41.51 -3.32
CA GLY A 344 -9.85 41.47 -2.07
C GLY A 344 -8.55 42.28 -2.14
N VAL A 345 -7.82 42.22 -3.25
CA VAL A 345 -6.59 43.02 -3.44
C VAL A 345 -6.92 44.51 -3.53
N THR A 346 -8.01 44.89 -4.20
CA THR A 346 -8.44 46.31 -4.26
C THR A 346 -8.85 46.80 -2.88
N ALA A 347 -9.59 46.01 -2.11
CA ALA A 347 -9.96 46.33 -0.73
C ALA A 347 -8.71 46.47 0.17
N ALA A 348 -7.74 45.57 0.05
CA ALA A 348 -6.48 45.61 0.80
C ALA A 348 -5.64 46.85 0.45
N VAL A 349 -5.57 47.23 -0.84
CA VAL A 349 -4.85 48.44 -1.29
C VAL A 349 -5.57 49.70 -0.81
N LEU A 350 -6.90 49.76 -0.86
CA LEU A 350 -7.67 50.88 -0.33
C LEU A 350 -7.55 50.99 1.19
N LEU A 351 -7.56 49.86 1.91
CA LEU A 351 -7.28 49.79 3.35
C LEU A 351 -5.86 50.28 3.66
N LEU A 352 -4.87 49.88 2.87
CA LEU A 352 -3.48 50.32 3.04
C LEU A 352 -3.34 51.83 2.80
N LEU A 353 -3.99 52.38 1.77
CA LEU A 353 -3.99 53.82 1.50
C LEU A 353 -4.72 54.60 2.61
N ALA A 354 -5.84 54.07 3.11
CA ALA A 354 -6.55 54.64 4.25
C ALA A 354 -5.72 54.56 5.54
N LEU A 355 -4.98 53.47 5.75
CA LEU A 355 -4.06 53.29 6.88
C LEU A 355 -2.89 54.26 6.80
N VAL A 356 -2.29 54.46 5.62
CA VAL A 356 -1.20 55.43 5.44
C VAL A 356 -1.68 56.88 5.64
N ALA A 357 -2.86 57.22 5.10
CA ALA A 357 -3.49 58.53 5.35
C ALA A 357 -3.86 58.71 6.83
N GLY A 358 -4.34 57.63 7.47
CA GLY A 358 -4.63 57.54 8.89
C GLY A 358 -3.38 57.76 9.73
N VAL A 359 -2.28 57.07 9.43
CA VAL A 359 -0.98 57.22 10.11
C VAL A 359 -0.46 58.64 9.96
N ALA A 360 -0.49 59.22 8.76
CA ALA A 360 -0.09 60.61 8.54
C ALA A 360 -0.96 61.62 9.32
N GLY A 361 -2.27 61.38 9.41
CA GLY A 361 -3.20 62.18 10.21
C GLY A 361 -3.02 61.98 11.72
N THR A 362 -2.76 60.76 12.17
CA THR A 362 -2.51 60.44 13.57
C THR A 362 -1.15 60.93 14.02
N SER A 363 -0.11 60.94 13.18
CA SER A 363 1.19 61.53 13.51
C SER A 363 1.10 63.05 13.70
N TRP A 364 0.19 63.71 12.98
CA TRP A 364 -0.15 65.13 13.20
C TRP A 364 -0.94 65.32 14.51
N GLY A 365 -1.83 64.38 14.87
CA GLY A 365 -2.57 64.38 16.14
C GLY A 365 -1.77 63.93 17.37
N LEU A 366 -0.75 63.09 17.19
CA LEU A 366 0.07 62.51 18.27
C LEU A 366 1.04 63.55 18.84
N MET A 367 1.40 64.59 18.07
CA MET A 367 2.11 65.77 18.60
C MET A 367 1.22 66.62 19.54
N TRP A 368 -0.09 66.38 19.58
CA TRP A 368 -1.06 67.10 20.43
C TRP A 368 -1.61 66.26 21.60
N ALA A 369 -1.53 64.93 21.54
CA ALA A 369 -2.20 64.01 22.47
C ALA A 369 -1.26 63.15 23.35
N LEU A 370 -0.02 63.57 23.55
CA LEU A 370 0.95 62.97 24.49
C LEU A 370 0.78 63.49 25.93
N ASP A 371 -0.45 63.72 26.38
CA ASP A 371 -0.67 64.16 27.77
C ASP A 371 -1.06 62.98 28.67
N GLU A 372 -2.27 62.41 28.67
CA GLU A 372 -2.71 61.86 29.97
C GLU A 372 -3.29 60.42 30.07
N LYS A 373 -3.65 59.66 29.02
CA LYS A 373 -4.60 58.53 29.27
C LYS A 373 -4.40 57.14 28.62
N ASP A 374 -3.47 56.90 27.71
CA ASP A 374 -3.46 55.63 26.93
C ASP A 374 -2.58 54.49 27.47
N ARG A 375 -2.02 54.60 28.68
CA ARG A 375 -1.01 53.62 29.17
C ARG A 375 -1.56 52.30 29.73
N ALA A 376 -2.86 52.17 29.99
CA ALA A 376 -3.39 50.99 30.72
C ALA A 376 -4.12 49.94 29.84
N ASP A 377 -4.79 50.32 28.75
CA ASP A 377 -5.69 49.41 28.01
C ASP A 377 -5.04 48.70 26.79
N VAL A 378 -3.82 49.10 26.41
CA VAL A 378 -3.14 48.63 25.19
C VAL A 378 -2.39 47.30 25.38
N GLU A 379 -2.05 46.92 26.62
CA GLU A 379 -1.26 45.71 26.90
C GLU A 379 -2.11 44.43 26.86
N ALA A 380 -3.38 44.48 27.29
CA ALA A 380 -4.27 43.30 27.34
C ALA A 380 -4.75 42.82 25.95
N GLN A 381 -4.97 43.75 25.01
CA GLN A 381 -5.48 43.44 23.68
C GLN A 381 -4.38 42.88 22.75
N ARG A 382 -3.11 43.27 22.95
CA ARG A 382 -1.99 42.79 22.14
C ARG A 382 -1.60 41.35 22.43
N ALA A 383 -1.82 40.88 23.65
CA ALA A 383 -1.52 39.49 24.04
C ALA A 383 -2.51 38.49 23.42
N THR A 384 -3.77 38.87 23.28
CA THR A 384 -4.85 38.01 22.73
C THR A 384 -4.77 37.89 21.21
N ASP A 385 -4.47 38.99 20.50
CA ASP A 385 -4.30 38.97 19.04
C ASP A 385 -3.02 38.24 18.59
N ALA A 386 -1.95 38.26 19.40
CA ALA A 386 -0.73 37.52 19.13
C ALA A 386 -0.91 36.00 19.27
N ALA A 387 -1.61 35.57 20.33
CA ALA A 387 -1.91 34.15 20.58
C ALA A 387 -2.80 33.52 19.49
N LEU A 388 -3.78 34.29 18.97
CA LEU A 388 -4.68 33.81 17.92
C LEU A 388 -3.97 33.67 16.56
N ALA A 389 -3.03 34.58 16.23
CA ALA A 389 -2.23 34.49 15.02
C ALA A 389 -1.19 33.35 15.06
N GLU A 390 -0.68 33.03 16.24
CA GLU A 390 0.23 31.90 16.47
C GLU A 390 -0.51 30.55 16.36
N SER A 391 -1.70 30.44 16.96
CA SER A 391 -2.57 29.27 16.84
C SER A 391 -3.00 29.00 15.39
N GLN A 392 -3.35 30.04 14.63
CA GLN A 392 -3.72 29.89 13.21
C GLN A 392 -2.55 29.43 12.33
N ARG A 393 -1.32 29.88 12.61
CA ARG A 393 -0.12 29.39 11.90
C ARG A 393 0.23 27.96 12.26
N ALA A 394 0.06 27.56 13.52
CA ALA A 394 0.24 26.18 13.96
C ALA A 394 -0.75 25.23 13.25
N LEU A 395 -2.02 25.63 13.13
CA LEU A 395 -3.05 24.90 12.38
C LEU A 395 -2.77 24.79 10.87
N GLU A 396 -2.23 25.84 10.24
CA GLU A 396 -1.85 25.79 8.83
C GLU A 396 -0.63 24.89 8.58
N LEU A 397 0.37 24.93 9.47
CA LEU A 397 1.53 24.05 9.43
C LEU A 397 1.14 22.59 9.70
N GLN A 398 0.27 22.35 10.70
CA GLN A 398 -0.26 21.02 11.01
C GLN A 398 -1.00 20.42 9.82
N ARG A 399 -1.78 21.19 9.06
CA ARG A 399 -2.42 20.69 7.83
C ARG A 399 -1.43 20.34 6.73
N VAL A 400 -0.36 21.10 6.58
CA VAL A 400 0.70 20.79 5.58
C VAL A 400 1.43 19.50 5.99
N VAL A 401 1.62 19.30 7.28
CA VAL A 401 2.28 18.14 7.87
C VAL A 401 1.40 16.91 7.82
N GLU A 402 0.12 17.00 8.18
CA GLU A 402 -0.89 15.93 8.00
C GLU A 402 -1.05 15.56 6.52
N PHE A 403 -0.99 16.54 5.62
CA PHE A 403 -1.04 16.30 4.18
C PHE A 403 0.20 15.53 3.69
N GLN A 404 1.40 15.85 4.19
CA GLN A 404 2.63 15.12 3.88
C GLN A 404 2.69 13.75 4.55
N ALA A 405 2.21 13.64 5.79
CA ALA A 405 2.06 12.38 6.52
C ALA A 405 1.11 11.45 5.75
N GLY A 406 -0.03 11.94 5.28
CA GLY A 406 -0.95 11.19 4.43
C GLY A 406 -0.34 10.69 3.12
N GLN A 407 0.68 11.37 2.58
CA GLN A 407 1.43 10.87 1.41
C GLN A 407 2.43 9.78 1.78
N LEU A 408 3.00 9.81 2.99
CA LEU A 408 3.97 8.83 3.49
C LEU A 408 3.30 7.58 4.08
N ARG A 409 2.11 7.70 4.70
CA ARG A 409 1.29 6.55 5.17
C ARG A 409 0.87 5.60 4.04
N GLY A 410 0.86 6.09 2.80
CA GLY A 410 0.60 5.28 1.61
C GLY A 410 1.82 4.50 1.09
N ILE A 411 2.98 4.63 1.73
CA ILE A 411 4.20 3.90 1.33
C ILE A 411 4.14 2.50 1.91
N ASP A 412 3.73 1.55 1.07
CA ASP A 412 3.87 0.13 1.35
C ASP A 412 5.31 -0.31 1.05
N VAL A 413 6.10 -0.46 2.11
CA VAL A 413 7.52 -0.85 2.05
C VAL A 413 7.69 -2.26 1.47
N GLU A 414 6.73 -3.16 1.72
CA GLU A 414 6.74 -4.51 1.17
C GLU A 414 6.50 -4.49 -0.34
N LEU A 415 5.56 -3.66 -0.80
CA LEU A 415 5.32 -3.43 -2.22
C LEU A 415 6.49 -2.73 -2.90
N MET A 416 7.15 -1.79 -2.21
CA MET A 416 8.32 -1.09 -2.74
C MET A 416 9.50 -2.05 -2.94
N GLY A 417 9.75 -2.91 -1.95
CA GLY A 417 10.71 -4.01 -2.06
C GLY A 417 10.34 -4.98 -3.19
N ALA A 418 9.06 -5.27 -3.36
CA ALA A 418 8.61 -6.14 -4.43
C ALA A 418 8.82 -5.56 -5.83
N ARG A 419 8.52 -4.26 -6.02
CA ARG A 419 8.78 -3.54 -7.27
C ARG A 419 10.26 -3.47 -7.59
N LEU A 420 11.11 -3.20 -6.60
CA LEU A 420 12.57 -3.16 -6.78
C LEU A 420 13.11 -4.49 -7.31
N ARG A 421 12.62 -5.61 -6.75
CA ARG A 421 12.98 -6.95 -7.24
C ARG A 421 12.50 -7.18 -8.68
N ASP A 422 11.25 -6.82 -8.98
CA ASP A 422 10.67 -7.00 -10.32
C ASP A 422 11.39 -6.16 -11.39
N GLU A 423 11.80 -4.94 -11.05
CA GLU A 423 12.60 -4.07 -11.91
C GLU A 423 13.98 -4.66 -12.20
N LEU A 424 14.69 -5.16 -11.17
CA LEU A 424 15.98 -5.85 -11.37
C LEU A 424 15.85 -7.08 -12.27
N LEU A 425 14.77 -7.86 -12.12
CA LEU A 425 14.50 -9.00 -12.98
C LEU A 425 14.16 -8.59 -14.42
N ALA A 426 13.43 -7.50 -14.59
CA ALA A 426 13.16 -6.93 -15.90
C ALA A 426 14.46 -6.46 -16.59
N GLU A 427 15.38 -5.85 -15.85
CA GLU A 427 16.71 -5.47 -16.37
C GLU A 427 17.54 -6.68 -16.79
N VAL A 428 17.59 -7.75 -15.99
CA VAL A 428 18.31 -8.98 -16.37
C VAL A 428 17.72 -9.61 -17.63
N ARG A 429 16.38 -9.67 -17.73
CA ARG A 429 15.72 -10.14 -18.95
C ARG A 429 16.03 -9.23 -20.16
N ALA A 430 16.08 -7.91 -19.95
CA ALA A 430 16.43 -6.96 -21.01
C ALA A 430 17.90 -7.12 -21.46
N ALA A 431 18.82 -7.30 -20.51
CA ALA A 431 20.24 -7.51 -20.78
C ALA A 431 20.50 -8.84 -21.51
N ALA A 432 19.82 -9.93 -21.11
CA ALA A 432 19.89 -11.22 -21.78
C ALA A 432 19.39 -11.16 -23.23
N ARG A 433 18.28 -10.44 -23.47
CA ARG A 433 17.77 -10.19 -24.84
C ARG A 433 18.73 -9.33 -25.66
N ALA A 434 19.35 -8.31 -25.05
CA ALA A 434 20.36 -7.48 -25.70
C ALA A 434 21.60 -8.29 -26.09
N ALA A 435 21.94 -9.33 -25.33
CA ALA A 435 23.00 -10.29 -25.64
C ALA A 435 22.61 -11.32 -26.72
N ARG A 436 21.39 -11.24 -27.29
CA ARG A 436 20.84 -12.17 -28.29
C ARG A 436 20.73 -13.63 -27.80
N LEU A 437 20.59 -13.83 -26.49
CA LEU A 437 20.18 -15.12 -25.95
C LEU A 437 18.77 -15.44 -26.42
N ASP A 438 18.49 -16.73 -26.64
CA ASP A 438 17.15 -17.13 -27.01
C ASP A 438 16.17 -17.00 -25.82
N ALA A 439 14.88 -17.26 -26.08
CA ALA A 439 13.84 -17.11 -25.06
C ALA A 439 14.00 -18.11 -23.89
N SER A 440 14.54 -19.31 -24.16
CA SER A 440 14.81 -20.31 -23.13
C SER A 440 15.99 -19.87 -22.27
N GLU A 441 17.09 -19.48 -22.90
CA GLU A 441 18.30 -19.01 -22.22
C GLU A 441 18.07 -17.72 -21.42
N THR A 442 17.22 -16.83 -21.92
CA THR A 442 16.82 -15.60 -21.20
C THR A 442 16.06 -15.94 -19.91
N GLU A 443 15.14 -16.88 -19.98
CA GLU A 443 14.36 -17.28 -18.80
C GLU A 443 15.19 -18.13 -17.83
N ASP A 444 16.11 -18.95 -18.35
CA ASP A 444 17.10 -19.68 -17.54
C ASP A 444 18.00 -18.69 -16.77
N ARG A 445 18.45 -17.61 -17.41
CA ARG A 445 19.23 -16.54 -16.76
C ARG A 445 18.42 -15.75 -15.74
N ALA A 446 17.16 -15.42 -16.04
CA ALA A 446 16.28 -14.77 -15.09
C ALA A 446 16.04 -15.68 -13.87
N THR A 447 15.81 -16.97 -14.08
CA THR A 447 15.63 -17.97 -13.03
C THR A 447 16.90 -18.17 -12.19
N GLU A 448 18.07 -18.18 -12.83
CA GLU A 448 19.37 -18.22 -12.15
C GLU A 448 19.58 -16.97 -11.29
N PHE A 449 19.25 -15.79 -11.81
CA PHE A 449 19.32 -14.54 -11.07
C PHE A 449 18.29 -14.48 -9.92
N GLU A 450 17.06 -14.96 -10.11
CA GLU A 450 16.08 -15.13 -9.04
C GLU A 450 16.60 -16.02 -7.91
N ARG A 451 17.30 -17.11 -8.24
CA ARG A 451 17.95 -17.97 -7.23
C ARG A 451 19.06 -17.24 -6.47
N LEU A 452 19.84 -16.41 -7.15
CA LEU A 452 20.86 -15.57 -6.49
C LEU A 452 20.23 -14.53 -5.56
N LEU A 453 19.06 -14.00 -5.94
CA LEU A 453 18.29 -13.04 -5.15
C LEU A 453 17.44 -13.67 -4.06
N ALA A 454 17.31 -15.01 -4.01
CA ALA A 454 16.41 -15.71 -3.10
C ALA A 454 16.69 -15.45 -1.61
N GLY A 455 17.84 -14.87 -1.26
CA GLY A 455 18.19 -14.45 0.10
C GLY A 455 18.31 -12.94 0.33
N VAL A 456 17.95 -12.11 -0.65
CA VAL A 456 18.02 -10.65 -0.54
C VAL A 456 16.73 -10.10 0.04
N ASP A 457 16.85 -9.37 1.15
CA ASP A 457 15.73 -8.68 1.80
C ASP A 457 15.48 -7.32 1.13
N PHE A 458 14.67 -7.33 0.07
CA PHE A 458 14.32 -6.10 -0.66
C PHE A 458 13.44 -5.15 0.14
N THR A 459 12.62 -5.67 1.05
CA THR A 459 11.80 -4.87 1.97
C THR A 459 12.73 -4.10 2.91
N GLY A 460 13.70 -4.78 3.54
CA GLY A 460 14.70 -4.14 4.39
C GLY A 460 15.59 -3.14 3.64
N ILE A 461 15.97 -3.42 2.38
CA ILE A 461 16.72 -2.45 1.54
C ILE A 461 15.89 -1.19 1.27
N SER A 462 14.61 -1.37 0.96
CA SER A 462 13.69 -0.26 0.70
C SER A 462 13.45 0.58 1.95
N LEU A 463 13.28 -0.08 3.10
CA LEU A 463 13.13 0.57 4.40
C LEU A 463 14.39 1.35 4.77
N LYS A 464 15.56 0.73 4.64
CA LYS A 464 16.84 1.38 4.94
C LYS A 464 17.10 2.57 4.02
N SER A 465 16.74 2.47 2.75
CA SER A 465 16.84 3.61 1.82
C SER A 465 15.91 4.76 2.24
N LEU A 466 14.69 4.46 2.67
CA LEU A 466 13.75 5.44 3.19
C LEU A 466 14.26 6.09 4.50
N GLU A 467 14.80 5.28 5.40
CA GLU A 467 15.44 5.72 6.64
C GLU A 467 16.59 6.70 6.36
N GLU A 468 17.56 6.29 5.55
CA GLU A 468 18.79 7.06 5.29
C GLU A 468 18.57 8.29 4.39
N ASN A 469 17.65 8.21 3.41
CA ASN A 469 17.51 9.26 2.38
C ASN A 469 16.29 10.16 2.57
N VAL A 470 15.34 9.79 3.43
CA VAL A 470 14.11 10.57 3.65
C VAL A 470 13.92 10.91 5.12
N LEU A 471 13.83 9.89 5.99
CA LEU A 471 13.47 10.12 7.40
C LEU A 471 14.60 10.81 8.17
N GLN A 472 15.84 10.34 8.06
CA GLN A 472 16.98 10.93 8.76
C GLN A 472 17.29 12.36 8.29
N PRO A 473 17.35 12.67 6.97
CA PRO A 473 17.51 14.05 6.53
C PRO A 473 16.36 14.97 6.96
N SER A 474 15.12 14.44 7.06
CA SER A 474 13.98 15.21 7.56
C SER A 474 14.11 15.51 9.04
N LEU A 475 14.52 14.54 9.87
CA LEU A 475 14.82 14.75 11.28
C LEU A 475 15.88 15.84 11.46
N ASP A 476 16.98 15.75 10.72
CA ASP A 476 18.08 16.70 10.79
C ASP A 476 17.66 18.11 10.34
N ALA A 477 16.88 18.22 9.26
CA ALA A 477 16.34 19.49 8.79
C ALA A 477 15.38 20.13 9.80
N ILE A 478 14.50 19.34 10.43
CA ILE A 478 13.59 19.84 11.47
C ILE A 478 14.39 20.34 12.68
N HIS A 479 15.45 19.63 13.07
CA HIS A 479 16.35 20.08 14.13
C HIS A 479 17.06 21.39 13.80
N ALA A 480 17.56 21.55 12.57
CA ALA A 480 18.32 22.73 12.15
C ALA A 480 17.43 23.95 11.89
N ASP A 481 16.39 23.80 11.07
CA ASP A 481 15.65 24.93 10.51
C ASP A 481 14.61 25.50 11.48
N PHE A 482 14.14 24.68 12.44
CA PHE A 482 13.09 25.06 13.39
C PHE A 482 13.56 25.22 14.83
N ALA A 483 14.89 25.21 15.09
CA ALA A 483 15.44 25.41 16.43
C ALA A 483 15.01 26.73 17.11
N SER A 484 14.64 27.75 16.32
CA SER A 484 14.15 29.05 16.82
C SER A 484 12.66 29.07 17.13
N GLN A 485 11.92 28.01 16.80
CA GLN A 485 10.47 27.88 16.95
C GLN A 485 10.14 26.55 17.67
N PRO A 486 10.34 26.46 18.99
CA PRO A 486 10.34 25.19 19.72
C PRO A 486 9.01 24.42 19.61
N LEU A 487 7.86 25.08 19.74
CA LEU A 487 6.57 24.38 19.64
C LEU A 487 6.26 23.86 18.23
N VAL A 488 6.67 24.60 17.20
CA VAL A 488 6.54 24.16 15.80
C VAL A 488 7.47 22.98 15.54
N GLN A 489 8.71 23.06 16.03
CA GLN A 489 9.67 21.96 15.97
C GLN A 489 9.12 20.70 16.64
N ALA A 490 8.57 20.81 17.84
CA ALA A 490 7.97 19.68 18.54
C ALA A 490 6.78 19.08 17.78
N GLY A 491 5.93 19.90 17.16
CA GLY A 491 4.84 19.43 16.29
C GLY A 491 5.35 18.62 15.10
N LEU A 492 6.36 19.13 14.38
CA LEU A 492 6.96 18.45 13.24
C LEU A 492 7.64 17.13 13.62
N LEU A 493 8.37 17.12 14.72
CA LEU A 493 9.05 15.93 15.25
C LEU A 493 8.05 14.85 15.68
N HIS A 494 6.95 15.24 16.34
CA HIS A 494 5.89 14.31 16.72
C HIS A 494 5.30 13.60 15.50
N THR A 495 4.94 14.33 14.44
CA THR A 495 4.41 13.70 13.23
C THR A 495 5.44 12.84 12.50
N LEU A 496 6.72 13.26 12.46
CA LEU A 496 7.78 12.41 11.94
C LEU A 496 7.89 11.11 12.74
N ALA A 497 7.73 11.17 14.06
CA ALA A 497 7.75 10.00 14.92
C ALA A 497 6.56 9.07 14.67
N GLU A 498 5.35 9.59 14.47
CA GLU A 498 4.18 8.79 14.08
C GLU A 498 4.45 8.02 12.78
N ILE A 499 4.95 8.72 11.75
CA ILE A 499 5.27 8.10 10.45
C ILE A 499 6.36 7.04 10.60
N ALA A 500 7.44 7.36 11.32
CA ALA A 500 8.52 6.41 11.54
C ALA A 500 8.08 5.19 12.37
N THR A 501 7.09 5.36 13.25
CA THR A 501 6.47 4.27 14.03
C THR A 501 5.65 3.36 13.13
N GLU A 502 4.85 3.91 12.21
CA GLU A 502 4.07 3.13 11.24
C GLU A 502 4.96 2.32 10.27
N LEU A 503 6.18 2.79 10.03
CA LEU A 503 7.18 2.13 9.18
C LEU A 503 8.13 1.20 9.95
N ASP A 504 7.90 0.98 11.25
CA ASP A 504 8.77 0.21 12.16
C ASP A 504 10.22 0.73 12.26
N VAL A 505 10.46 2.02 11.97
CA VAL A 505 11.76 2.70 12.11
C VAL A 505 11.89 3.32 13.50
N PHE A 506 11.87 2.46 14.51
CA PHE A 506 11.82 2.88 15.92
C PHE A 506 12.96 3.77 16.41
N PRO A 507 14.22 3.68 15.92
CA PRO A 507 15.29 4.57 16.36
C PRO A 507 15.02 6.05 16.03
N ILE A 508 14.59 6.33 14.80
CA ILE A 508 14.21 7.69 14.37
C ILE A 508 12.95 8.14 15.11
N ALA A 509 11.95 7.26 15.22
CA ALA A 509 10.71 7.57 15.93
C ALA A 509 10.97 7.98 17.38
N ALA A 510 11.77 7.20 18.11
CA ALA A 510 12.14 7.49 19.48
C ALA A 510 12.91 8.82 19.59
N SER A 511 13.92 9.04 18.74
CA SER A 511 14.71 10.28 18.79
C SER A 511 13.87 11.53 18.53
N ALA A 512 12.95 11.47 17.57
CA ALA A 512 12.06 12.57 17.24
C ALA A 512 11.06 12.83 18.38
N GLU A 513 10.40 11.80 18.89
CA GLU A 513 9.39 11.93 19.94
C GLU A 513 9.98 12.35 21.29
N GLU A 514 11.16 11.82 21.66
CA GLU A 514 11.86 12.23 22.89
C GLU A 514 12.18 13.73 22.87
N THR A 515 12.61 14.24 21.71
CA THR A 515 12.91 15.66 21.55
C THR A 515 11.64 16.51 21.54
N ALA A 516 10.58 16.06 20.86
CA ALA A 516 9.27 16.71 20.88
C ALA A 516 8.70 16.80 22.31
N LEU A 517 8.74 15.69 23.05
CA LEU A 517 8.28 15.61 24.43
C LEU A 517 9.10 16.53 25.35
N ALA A 518 10.42 16.54 25.21
CA ALA A 518 11.29 17.42 26.01
C ALA A 518 10.97 18.90 25.78
N ILE A 519 10.70 19.30 24.53
CA ILE A 519 10.29 20.66 24.21
C ILE A 519 8.90 20.96 24.80
N ARG A 520 7.90 20.08 24.59
CA ARG A 520 6.52 20.30 25.08
C ARG A 520 6.47 20.37 26.61
N ARG A 521 7.19 19.50 27.33
CA ARG A 521 7.31 19.59 28.80
C ARG A 521 7.90 20.93 29.26
N ARG A 522 8.89 21.47 28.52
CA ARG A 522 9.54 22.74 28.88
C ARG A 522 8.66 23.95 28.58
N GLU A 523 7.99 23.98 27.43
CA GLU A 523 7.26 25.15 26.94
C GLU A 523 5.78 25.16 27.37
N LEU A 524 5.13 24.00 27.49
CA LEU A 524 3.69 23.84 27.78
C LEU A 524 3.41 23.24 29.16
N GLY A 525 4.35 22.44 29.70
CA GLY A 525 4.18 21.71 30.96
C GLY A 525 3.63 20.30 30.77
N ASP A 526 3.59 19.52 31.86
CA ASP A 526 3.29 18.07 31.82
C ASP A 526 1.81 17.74 31.59
N ASP A 527 0.89 18.62 31.98
CA ASP A 527 -0.55 18.36 31.95
C ASP A 527 -1.22 18.88 30.65
N ASP A 528 -0.44 19.53 29.77
CA ASP A 528 -0.91 20.03 28.47
C ASP A 528 -1.27 18.86 27.53
N PRO A 529 -2.40 18.95 26.79
CA PRO A 529 -2.84 17.90 25.87
C PRO A 529 -1.78 17.45 24.85
N ALA A 530 -0.98 18.38 24.31
CA ALA A 530 0.06 18.04 23.34
C ALA A 530 1.22 17.29 24.01
N THR A 531 1.54 17.63 25.26
CA THR A 531 2.53 16.89 26.06
C THR A 531 2.05 15.47 26.35
N ILE A 532 0.78 15.31 26.74
CA ILE A 532 0.16 14.00 27.00
C ILE A 532 0.16 13.13 25.74
N ALA A 533 -0.19 13.69 24.58
CA ALA A 533 -0.13 12.99 23.30
C ALA A 533 1.28 12.51 22.96
N SER A 534 2.31 13.31 23.26
CA SER A 534 3.71 12.91 23.10
C SER A 534 4.13 11.77 24.03
N ILE A 535 3.69 11.79 25.29
CA ILE A 535 3.95 10.70 26.26
C ILE A 535 3.32 9.40 25.75
N GLN A 536 2.07 9.46 25.30
CA GLN A 536 1.36 8.32 24.74
C GLN A 536 2.05 7.76 23.49
N ASN A 537 2.46 8.62 22.54
CA ASN A 537 3.14 8.17 21.33
C ASN A 537 4.51 7.54 21.65
N LEU A 538 5.26 8.11 22.58
CA LEU A 538 6.50 7.51 23.07
C LEU A 538 6.26 6.14 23.71
N GLY A 539 5.16 5.96 24.44
CA GLY A 539 4.74 4.67 24.98
C GLY A 539 4.50 3.63 23.87
N LYS A 540 3.83 4.01 22.77
CA LYS A 540 3.64 3.15 21.58
C LYS A 540 4.99 2.77 20.95
N ILE A 541 5.89 3.73 20.79
CA ILE A 541 7.24 3.51 20.27
C ILE A 541 8.03 2.53 21.15
N ARG A 542 7.98 2.67 22.48
CA ARG A 542 8.64 1.74 23.42
C ARG A 542 8.06 0.34 23.36
N SER A 543 6.75 0.21 23.19
CA SER A 543 6.10 -1.08 22.97
C SER A 543 6.62 -1.75 21.69
N GLY A 544 6.75 -1.02 20.58
CA GLY A 544 7.36 -1.51 19.34
C GLY A 544 8.82 -1.93 19.50
N GLN A 545 9.59 -1.23 20.34
CA GLN A 545 10.96 -1.61 20.74
C GLN A 545 11.02 -2.80 21.71
N SER A 546 9.89 -3.44 22.05
CA SER A 546 9.79 -4.50 23.07
C SER A 546 10.21 -4.08 24.48
N ARG A 547 10.23 -2.77 24.76
CA ARG A 547 10.51 -2.17 26.08
C ARG A 547 9.20 -1.98 26.84
N PHE A 548 8.57 -3.11 27.17
CA PHE A 548 7.20 -3.15 27.67
C PHE A 548 6.98 -2.48 29.03
N ASP A 549 7.96 -2.56 29.94
CA ASP A 549 7.88 -1.91 31.25
C ASP A 549 7.82 -0.39 31.11
N GLU A 550 8.71 0.19 30.29
CA GLU A 550 8.70 1.62 29.98
C GLU A 550 7.41 2.06 29.26
N ALA A 551 6.88 1.20 28.39
CA ALA A 551 5.61 1.47 27.72
C ALA A 551 4.43 1.54 28.71
N ASP A 552 4.33 0.63 29.69
CA ASP A 552 3.27 0.70 30.73
C ASP A 552 3.49 1.90 31.65
N GLU A 553 4.73 2.26 31.97
CA GLU A 553 5.04 3.47 32.74
C GLU A 553 4.57 4.74 32.03
N LEU A 554 4.93 4.91 30.75
CA LEU A 554 4.52 6.06 29.94
C LEU A 554 3.00 6.11 29.74
N SER A 555 2.37 4.96 29.46
CA SER A 555 0.91 4.89 29.30
C SER A 555 0.18 5.24 30.59
N ARG A 556 0.69 4.79 31.75
CA ARG A 556 0.15 5.14 33.06
C ARG A 556 0.36 6.63 33.38
N GLU A 557 1.52 7.18 33.03
CA GLU A 557 1.78 8.62 33.16
C GLU A 557 0.76 9.41 32.34
N ALA A 558 0.60 9.11 31.05
CA ALA A 558 -0.34 9.80 30.17
C ALA A 558 -1.77 9.78 30.72
N VAL A 559 -2.27 8.63 31.18
CA VAL A 559 -3.61 8.50 31.79
C VAL A 559 -3.72 9.30 33.10
N THR A 560 -2.69 9.28 33.94
CA THR A 560 -2.69 10.00 35.21
C THR A 560 -2.71 11.51 34.98
N ARG A 561 -1.92 12.00 34.03
CA ARG A 561 -1.86 13.41 33.62
C ARG A 561 -3.16 13.85 32.95
N ALA A 562 -3.69 13.05 32.03
CA ALA A 562 -4.98 13.32 31.42
C ALA A 562 -6.11 13.39 32.46
N GLY A 563 -6.08 12.55 33.51
CA GLY A 563 -7.07 12.58 34.59
C GLY A 563 -7.04 13.83 35.47
N THR A 564 -6.03 14.70 35.36
CA THR A 564 -6.03 16.02 36.03
C THR A 564 -6.69 17.09 35.16
N THR A 565 -6.69 16.90 33.83
CA THR A 565 -7.19 17.85 32.83
C THR A 565 -8.62 17.53 32.39
N TYR A 566 -8.94 16.25 32.20
CA TYR A 566 -10.19 15.75 31.64
C TYR A 566 -11.07 15.08 32.69
N ALA A 567 -12.39 15.12 32.48
CA ALA A 567 -13.35 14.38 33.31
C ALA A 567 -13.24 12.86 33.09
N GLU A 568 -13.70 12.06 34.06
CA GLU A 568 -13.63 10.59 33.95
C GLU A 568 -14.38 10.01 32.75
N ASP A 569 -15.44 10.69 32.29
CA ASP A 569 -16.30 10.32 31.15
C ASP A 569 -15.96 11.07 29.85
N ASP A 570 -14.83 11.77 29.83
CA ASP A 570 -14.31 12.48 28.67
C ASP A 570 -13.72 11.50 27.62
N ALA A 571 -13.99 11.74 26.34
CA ALA A 571 -13.65 10.84 25.24
C ALA A 571 -12.12 10.65 25.10
N GLU A 572 -11.34 11.70 25.33
CA GLU A 572 -9.88 11.70 25.23
C GLU A 572 -9.27 10.81 26.32
N LEU A 573 -9.78 10.92 27.56
CA LEU A 573 -9.32 10.06 28.65
C LEU A 573 -9.74 8.59 28.44
N ILE A 574 -10.95 8.36 27.94
CA ILE A 574 -11.43 7.02 27.56
C ILE A 574 -10.51 6.42 26.49
N GLY A 575 -10.15 7.18 25.45
CA GLY A 575 -9.23 6.75 24.39
C GLY A 575 -7.86 6.37 24.93
N LEU A 576 -7.26 7.20 25.80
CA LEU A 576 -5.98 6.90 26.45
C LEU A 576 -6.01 5.62 27.28
N GLN A 577 -7.09 5.41 28.04
CA GLN A 577 -7.26 4.18 28.82
C GLN A 577 -7.46 2.96 27.93
N LEU A 578 -8.14 3.11 26.79
CA LEU A 578 -8.34 2.04 25.81
C LEU A 578 -7.02 1.60 25.16
N ASP A 579 -6.16 2.57 24.79
CA ASP A 579 -4.81 2.29 24.30
C ASP A 579 -3.98 1.53 25.33
N ARG A 580 -4.11 1.88 26.62
CA ARG A 580 -3.48 1.14 27.71
C ARG A 580 -4.02 -0.28 27.85
N VAL A 581 -5.33 -0.50 27.69
CA VAL A 581 -5.93 -1.86 27.66
C VAL A 581 -5.33 -2.69 26.53
N ALA A 582 -5.14 -2.10 25.35
CA ALA A 582 -4.50 -2.77 24.22
C ALA A 582 -3.05 -3.17 24.56
N LEU A 583 -2.27 -2.25 25.13
CA LEU A 583 -0.90 -2.53 25.60
C LEU A 583 -0.86 -3.66 26.61
N LEU A 584 -1.70 -3.62 27.66
CA LEU A 584 -1.76 -4.65 28.70
C LEU A 584 -2.09 -6.03 28.13
N ASN A 585 -2.99 -6.10 27.14
CA ASN A 585 -3.29 -7.34 26.43
C ASN A 585 -2.09 -7.85 25.62
N ASN A 586 -1.37 -6.96 24.94
CA ASN A 586 -0.19 -7.33 24.15
C ASN A 586 0.95 -7.90 25.01
N ILE A 587 1.08 -7.44 26.25
CA ILE A 587 2.11 -7.91 27.20
C ILE A 587 1.58 -9.02 28.14
N SER A 588 0.47 -9.66 27.76
CA SER A 588 -0.16 -10.79 28.46
C SER A 588 -0.62 -10.51 29.90
N ARG A 589 -0.82 -9.23 30.28
CA ARG A 589 -1.41 -8.82 31.56
C ARG A 589 -2.94 -8.73 31.47
N HIS A 590 -3.56 -9.84 31.03
CA HIS A 590 -4.98 -9.90 30.67
C HIS A 590 -5.93 -9.55 31.82
N GLU A 591 -5.59 -9.94 33.06
CA GLU A 591 -6.43 -9.65 34.23
C GLU A 591 -6.48 -8.15 34.55
N GLU A 592 -5.36 -7.45 34.39
CA GLU A 592 -5.29 -5.99 34.57
C GLU A 592 -6.00 -5.27 33.42
N ALA A 593 -5.82 -5.75 32.19
CA ALA A 593 -6.53 -5.23 31.01
C ALA A 593 -8.05 -5.33 31.20
N GLN A 594 -8.55 -6.47 31.69
CA GLN A 594 -9.98 -6.69 31.95
C GLN A 594 -10.52 -5.77 33.05
N LYS A 595 -9.77 -5.58 34.15
CA LYS A 595 -10.15 -4.66 35.23
C LYS A 595 -10.24 -3.21 34.74
N LEU A 596 -9.23 -2.76 33.98
CA LEU A 596 -9.23 -1.42 33.41
C LEU A 596 -10.37 -1.24 32.40
N LEU A 597 -10.59 -2.21 31.53
CA LEU A 597 -11.66 -2.17 30.53
C LEU A 597 -13.05 -2.03 31.18
N ALA A 598 -13.30 -2.66 32.32
CA ALA A 598 -14.55 -2.48 33.06
C ALA A 598 -14.77 -1.03 33.52
N VAL A 599 -13.69 -0.34 33.93
CA VAL A 599 -13.72 1.09 34.28
C VAL A 599 -14.00 1.94 33.04
N VAL A 600 -13.30 1.66 31.94
CA VAL A 600 -13.47 2.36 30.65
C VAL A 600 -14.91 2.24 30.15
N PHE A 601 -15.51 1.05 30.20
CA PHE A 601 -16.91 0.86 29.80
C PHE A 601 -17.90 1.65 30.67
N ALA A 602 -17.65 1.71 31.98
CA ALA A 602 -18.50 2.47 32.88
C ALA A 602 -18.42 3.98 32.59
N ALA A 603 -17.22 4.49 32.30
CA ALA A 603 -17.00 5.87 31.87
C ALA A 603 -17.67 6.16 30.52
N ALA A 604 -17.42 5.30 29.53
CA ALA A 604 -18.00 5.40 28.19
C ALA A 604 -19.53 5.44 28.18
N ALA A 605 -20.19 4.69 29.08
CA ALA A 605 -21.65 4.71 29.21
C ALA A 605 -22.22 6.04 29.72
N ARG A 606 -21.38 6.92 30.31
CA ARG A 606 -21.76 8.25 30.80
C ARG A 606 -21.32 9.38 29.86
N CYS A 607 -20.50 9.07 28.85
CA CYS A 607 -19.99 10.04 27.89
C CYS A 607 -21.14 10.68 27.09
N PRO A 608 -21.33 12.02 27.13
CA PRO A 608 -22.46 12.68 26.46
C PRO A 608 -22.36 12.65 24.93
N ASP A 609 -21.13 12.76 24.42
CA ASP A 609 -20.81 12.93 23.00
C ASP A 609 -19.81 11.83 22.56
N MET A 610 -20.23 10.57 22.68
CA MET A 610 -19.39 9.43 22.28
C MET A 610 -19.14 9.45 20.76
N ASP A 611 -17.88 9.54 20.38
CA ASP A 611 -17.46 9.41 18.99
C ASP A 611 -17.77 7.99 18.45
N PRO A 612 -18.35 7.85 17.23
CA PRO A 612 -18.69 6.56 16.67
C PRO A 612 -17.49 5.62 16.50
N GLU A 613 -16.32 6.13 16.12
CA GLU A 613 -15.11 5.32 15.94
C GLU A 613 -14.60 4.82 17.30
N LEU A 614 -14.65 5.66 18.34
CA LEU A 614 -14.33 5.27 19.71
C LEU A 614 -15.28 4.17 20.24
N ASP A 615 -16.59 4.23 19.97
CA ASP A 615 -17.54 3.15 20.33
C ASP A 615 -17.20 1.83 19.62
N LEU A 616 -16.84 1.90 18.34
CA LEU A 616 -16.43 0.72 17.56
C LEU A 616 -15.13 0.11 18.11
N ASN A 617 -14.15 0.94 18.47
CA ASN A 617 -12.89 0.51 19.08
C ASN A 617 -13.11 -0.13 20.45
N LEU A 618 -13.94 0.50 21.29
CA LEU A 618 -14.32 -0.02 22.61
C LEU A 618 -14.98 -1.40 22.50
N SER A 619 -15.90 -1.58 21.54
CA SER A 619 -16.54 -2.87 21.29
C SER A 619 -15.54 -3.97 20.89
N GLY A 620 -14.49 -3.62 20.13
CA GLY A 620 -13.42 -4.53 19.73
C GLY A 620 -12.50 -4.91 20.91
N ALA A 621 -12.11 -3.94 21.73
CA ALA A 621 -11.31 -4.19 22.92
C ALA A 621 -12.01 -5.13 23.91
N ARG A 622 -13.34 -4.99 24.05
CA ARG A 622 -14.17 -5.90 24.85
C ARG A 622 -14.05 -7.34 24.38
N PHE A 623 -14.23 -7.54 23.07
CA PHE A 623 -14.10 -8.84 22.45
C PHE A 623 -12.72 -9.46 22.71
N ILE A 624 -11.63 -8.71 22.49
CA ILE A 624 -10.26 -9.19 22.72
C ILE A 624 -10.06 -9.61 24.17
N ALA A 625 -10.50 -8.78 25.13
CA ALA A 625 -10.37 -9.11 26.54
C ALA A 625 -11.14 -10.38 26.91
N THR A 626 -12.36 -10.54 26.40
CA THR A 626 -13.17 -11.76 26.62
C THR A 626 -12.56 -13.00 25.96
N MET A 627 -11.97 -12.86 24.76
CA MET A 627 -11.22 -13.94 24.10
C MET A 627 -10.01 -14.39 24.91
N ASN A 628 -9.28 -13.46 25.53
CA ASN A 628 -8.10 -13.76 26.35
C ASN A 628 -8.45 -14.47 27.67
N THR A 629 -9.67 -14.30 28.17
CA THR A 629 -10.19 -15.04 29.34
C THR A 629 -10.83 -16.39 28.96
N GLU A 630 -10.73 -16.80 27.70
CA GLU A 630 -11.28 -18.04 27.15
C GLU A 630 -12.82 -18.19 27.24
N ASP A 631 -13.55 -17.09 27.46
CA ASP A 631 -15.02 -17.08 27.45
C ASP A 631 -15.55 -16.88 26.01
N PHE A 632 -15.39 -17.92 25.20
CA PHE A 632 -15.66 -17.83 23.77
C PHE A 632 -17.14 -17.64 23.42
N GLU A 633 -18.07 -18.09 24.28
CA GLU A 633 -19.51 -17.93 24.05
C GLU A 633 -19.92 -16.46 24.19
N THR A 634 -19.45 -15.79 25.26
CA THR A 634 -19.68 -14.35 25.42
C THR A 634 -18.98 -13.57 24.30
N ALA A 635 -17.77 -13.97 23.91
CA ALA A 635 -17.02 -13.33 22.83
C ALA A 635 -17.76 -13.40 21.48
N GLU A 636 -18.44 -14.52 21.17
CA GLU A 636 -19.22 -14.66 19.93
C GLU A 636 -20.36 -13.62 19.87
N VAL A 637 -21.10 -13.47 20.97
CA VAL A 637 -22.19 -12.49 21.04
C VAL A 637 -21.65 -11.09 20.79
N GLN A 638 -20.56 -10.73 21.47
CA GLN A 638 -19.95 -9.41 21.36
C GLN A 638 -19.43 -9.12 19.94
N ILE A 639 -18.77 -10.09 19.29
CA ILE A 639 -18.20 -9.87 17.95
C ILE A 639 -19.27 -9.81 16.87
N ARG A 640 -20.37 -10.56 17.00
CA ARG A 640 -21.51 -10.45 16.07
C ARG A 640 -22.20 -9.09 16.17
N GLU A 641 -22.39 -8.57 17.39
CA GLU A 641 -22.89 -7.22 17.60
C GLU A 641 -21.95 -6.16 17.02
N SER A 642 -20.65 -6.27 17.29
CA SER A 642 -19.63 -5.36 16.77
C SER A 642 -19.54 -5.39 15.24
N LEU A 643 -19.56 -6.57 14.63
CA LEU A 643 -19.56 -6.74 13.17
C LEU A 643 -20.82 -6.14 12.54
N LYS A 644 -22.00 -6.34 13.16
CA LYS A 644 -23.25 -5.73 12.69
C LYS A 644 -23.14 -4.20 12.72
N LYS A 645 -22.67 -3.62 13.83
CA LYS A 645 -22.44 -2.16 13.93
C LYS A 645 -21.47 -1.66 12.86
N CYS A 646 -20.34 -2.34 12.64
CA CYS A 646 -19.36 -1.94 11.61
C CYS A 646 -19.97 -1.97 10.20
N ARG A 647 -20.73 -3.02 9.86
CA ARG A 647 -21.43 -3.11 8.56
C ARG A 647 -22.42 -1.98 8.33
N GLU A 648 -23.18 -1.61 9.37
CA GLU A 648 -24.19 -0.55 9.29
C GLU A 648 -23.56 0.85 9.18
N GLN A 649 -22.42 1.10 9.86
CA GLN A 649 -21.81 2.42 9.94
C GLN A 649 -20.73 2.67 8.87
N LEU A 650 -19.91 1.66 8.56
CA LEU A 650 -18.71 1.79 7.72
C LEU A 650 -18.86 1.06 6.37
N GLY A 651 -19.75 0.06 6.29
CA GLY A 651 -19.96 -0.78 5.10
C GLY A 651 -19.12 -2.05 5.09
N GLU A 652 -19.36 -2.92 4.10
CA GLU A 652 -18.78 -4.27 4.01
C GLU A 652 -17.28 -4.29 3.63
N ASP A 653 -16.83 -3.28 2.87
CA ASP A 653 -15.47 -3.22 2.34
C ASP A 653 -14.54 -2.34 3.21
N ASP A 654 -15.01 -1.88 4.38
CA ASP A 654 -14.17 -1.15 5.34
C ASP A 654 -13.21 -2.08 6.10
N THR A 655 -12.01 -1.60 6.40
CA THR A 655 -10.95 -2.37 7.07
C THR A 655 -11.39 -2.89 8.44
N MET A 656 -12.11 -2.10 9.23
CA MET A 656 -12.61 -2.51 10.55
C MET A 656 -13.64 -3.63 10.39
N THR A 657 -14.58 -3.50 9.46
CA THR A 657 -15.59 -4.53 9.17
C THR A 657 -14.93 -5.85 8.76
N ILE A 658 -13.94 -5.79 7.85
CA ILE A 658 -13.18 -6.96 7.41
C ILE A 658 -12.46 -7.63 8.59
N ASN A 659 -11.83 -6.84 9.46
CA ASN A 659 -11.15 -7.36 10.65
C ASN A 659 -12.13 -8.03 11.63
N ARG A 660 -13.30 -7.42 11.89
CA ARG A 660 -14.34 -8.00 12.76
C ARG A 660 -14.86 -9.34 12.21
N LEU A 661 -14.99 -9.48 10.89
CA LEU A 661 -15.37 -10.73 10.25
C LEU A 661 -14.32 -11.84 10.44
N GLY A 662 -13.04 -11.50 10.30
CA GLY A 662 -11.94 -12.43 10.60
C GLY A 662 -11.93 -12.86 12.06
N TRP A 663 -12.16 -11.92 12.99
CA TRP A 663 -12.24 -12.20 14.42
C TRP A 663 -13.40 -13.12 14.79
N LEU A 664 -14.58 -12.95 14.16
CA LEU A 664 -15.69 -13.87 14.32
C LEU A 664 -15.31 -15.29 13.86
N GLY A 665 -14.62 -15.44 12.73
CA GLY A 665 -14.12 -16.73 12.28
C GLY A 665 -13.16 -17.40 13.29
N VAL A 666 -12.24 -16.62 13.89
CA VAL A 666 -11.34 -17.14 14.95
C VAL A 666 -12.11 -17.56 16.20
N CYS A 667 -13.10 -16.78 16.62
CA CYS A 667 -13.95 -17.09 17.76
C CYS A 667 -14.73 -18.41 17.54
N LEU A 668 -15.38 -18.55 16.39
CA LEU A 668 -16.11 -19.77 16.00
C LEU A 668 -15.20 -20.99 15.91
N GLN A 669 -13.94 -20.81 15.47
CA GLN A 669 -12.93 -21.87 15.50
C GLN A 669 -12.66 -22.36 16.93
N ARG A 670 -12.52 -21.44 17.90
CA ARG A 670 -12.31 -21.79 19.32
C ARG A 670 -13.51 -22.53 19.90
N LEU A 671 -14.72 -22.16 19.49
CA LEU A 671 -15.97 -22.86 19.80
C LEU A 671 -16.15 -24.17 19.03
N ARG A 672 -15.20 -24.56 18.16
CA ARG A 672 -15.26 -25.78 17.33
C ARG A 672 -16.44 -25.81 16.34
N ARG A 673 -17.04 -24.66 16.01
CA ARG A 673 -18.10 -24.49 15.00
C ARG A 673 -17.47 -24.25 13.62
N PHE A 674 -16.83 -25.30 13.10
CA PHE A 674 -15.94 -25.19 11.94
C PHE A 674 -16.63 -24.76 10.64
N ASP A 675 -17.86 -25.18 10.39
CA ASP A 675 -18.57 -24.84 9.15
C ASP A 675 -18.89 -23.33 9.09
N GLU A 676 -19.43 -22.76 10.17
CA GLU A 676 -19.69 -21.32 10.25
C GLU A 676 -18.40 -20.49 10.26
N ALA A 677 -17.36 -20.99 10.91
CA ALA A 677 -16.05 -20.35 10.89
C ALA A 677 -15.50 -20.30 9.45
N GLU A 678 -15.71 -21.35 8.66
CA GLU A 678 -15.24 -21.44 7.27
C GLU A 678 -15.97 -20.43 6.40
N ASP A 679 -17.30 -20.32 6.53
CA ASP A 679 -18.09 -19.32 5.82
C ASP A 679 -17.57 -17.90 6.11
N CYS A 680 -17.36 -17.57 7.40
CA CYS A 680 -16.83 -16.27 7.81
C CYS A 680 -15.42 -16.02 7.26
N MET A 681 -14.53 -17.02 7.29
CA MET A 681 -13.15 -16.87 6.81
C MET A 681 -13.05 -16.79 5.29
N ARG A 682 -13.94 -17.48 4.55
CA ARG A 682 -14.03 -17.35 3.09
C ARG A 682 -14.55 -15.98 2.69
N GLU A 683 -15.55 -15.46 3.41
CA GLU A 683 -16.04 -14.10 3.20
C GLU A 683 -14.96 -13.06 3.54
N HIS A 684 -14.24 -13.22 4.65
CA HIS A 684 -13.11 -12.37 5.04
C HIS A 684 -12.01 -12.35 3.97
N LEU A 685 -11.66 -13.52 3.42
CA LEU A 685 -10.68 -13.61 2.33
C LEU A 685 -11.19 -12.96 1.04
N ALA A 686 -12.46 -13.15 0.69
CA ALA A 686 -13.07 -12.52 -0.47
C ALA A 686 -13.08 -10.98 -0.34
N ALA A 687 -13.40 -10.46 0.84
CA ALA A 687 -13.36 -9.03 1.13
C ALA A 687 -11.93 -8.46 1.00
N ASN A 688 -10.93 -9.11 1.60
CA ASN A 688 -9.53 -8.74 1.42
C ASN A 688 -9.09 -8.73 -0.05
N ARG A 689 -9.50 -9.73 -0.84
CA ARG A 689 -9.21 -9.79 -2.29
C ARG A 689 -9.87 -8.66 -3.07
N ARG A 690 -11.08 -8.22 -2.68
CA ARG A 690 -11.76 -7.09 -3.33
C ARG A 690 -11.08 -5.77 -3.02
N VAL A 691 -10.70 -5.54 -1.76
CA VAL A 691 -10.16 -4.25 -1.28
C VAL A 691 -8.68 -4.11 -1.61
N TYR A 692 -7.86 -5.11 -1.29
CA TYR A 692 -6.40 -5.02 -1.39
C TYR A 692 -5.83 -5.81 -2.58
N GLY A 693 -6.62 -6.66 -3.23
CA GLY A 693 -6.15 -7.56 -4.28
C GLY A 693 -5.52 -8.85 -3.76
N SER A 694 -5.18 -9.78 -4.65
CA SER A 694 -4.79 -11.15 -4.29
C SER A 694 -3.38 -11.29 -3.71
N ASN A 695 -2.47 -10.38 -4.04
CA ASN A 695 -1.05 -10.46 -3.65
C ASN A 695 -0.67 -9.51 -2.52
N HIS A 696 -1.64 -8.90 -1.83
CA HIS A 696 -1.39 -8.01 -0.70
C HIS A 696 -1.15 -8.77 0.60
N ALA A 697 -0.36 -8.20 1.52
CA ALA A 697 0.00 -8.80 2.80
C ALA A 697 -1.22 -9.26 3.62
N SER A 698 -2.22 -8.38 3.77
CA SER A 698 -3.48 -8.68 4.46
C SER A 698 -4.25 -9.84 3.82
N THR A 699 -4.29 -9.91 2.49
CA THR A 699 -4.94 -11.01 1.76
C THR A 699 -4.22 -12.33 1.98
N LEU A 700 -2.88 -12.32 1.92
CA LEU A 700 -2.06 -13.50 2.19
C LEU A 700 -2.14 -13.96 3.65
N MET A 701 -2.38 -13.03 4.58
CA MET A 701 -2.69 -13.35 5.97
C MET A 701 -4.06 -14.00 6.12
N ALA A 702 -5.10 -13.45 5.48
CA ALA A 702 -6.43 -14.07 5.44
C ALA A 702 -6.38 -15.49 4.84
N GLU A 703 -5.61 -15.68 3.77
CA GLU A 703 -5.38 -16.99 3.13
C GLU A 703 -4.74 -17.98 4.11
N ASN A 704 -3.69 -17.55 4.81
CA ASN A 704 -3.03 -18.37 5.83
C ASN A 704 -4.00 -18.75 6.96
N ASN A 705 -4.82 -17.80 7.42
CA ASN A 705 -5.76 -18.02 8.51
C ASN A 705 -6.87 -19.01 8.13
N LEU A 706 -7.39 -18.92 6.90
CA LEU A 706 -8.34 -19.91 6.37
C LEU A 706 -7.72 -21.30 6.30
N GLY A 707 -6.48 -21.42 5.80
CA GLY A 707 -5.75 -22.69 5.83
C GLY A 707 -5.59 -23.26 7.24
N TRP A 708 -5.37 -22.39 8.23
CA TRP A 708 -5.23 -22.79 9.62
C TRP A 708 -6.51 -23.28 10.28
N LEU A 709 -7.63 -22.65 9.92
CA LEU A 709 -8.97 -23.09 10.29
C LEU A 709 -9.28 -24.47 9.68
N LEU A 710 -9.07 -24.64 8.38
CA LEU A 710 -9.35 -25.88 7.66
C LEU A 710 -8.56 -27.07 8.23
N ARG A 711 -7.30 -26.83 8.62
CA ARG A 711 -6.50 -27.81 9.35
C ARG A 711 -7.13 -28.18 10.68
N ALA A 712 -7.61 -27.20 11.45
CA ALA A 712 -8.29 -27.47 12.73
C ALA A 712 -9.60 -28.26 12.55
N ALA A 713 -10.28 -28.07 11.40
CA ALA A 713 -11.45 -28.82 10.99
C ALA A 713 -11.13 -30.22 10.43
N GLY A 714 -9.85 -30.58 10.26
CA GLY A 714 -9.40 -31.86 9.68
C GLY A 714 -9.47 -31.94 8.15
N LYS A 715 -9.74 -30.83 7.46
CA LYS A 715 -9.77 -30.73 5.98
C LYS A 715 -8.35 -30.45 5.47
N TYR A 716 -7.48 -31.44 5.53
CA TYR A 716 -6.04 -31.23 5.35
C TYR A 716 -5.63 -30.87 3.92
N GLU A 717 -6.28 -31.43 2.90
CA GLU A 717 -6.01 -31.12 1.49
C GLU A 717 -6.35 -29.66 1.17
N ASP A 718 -7.51 -29.17 1.63
CA ASP A 718 -7.92 -27.78 1.44
C ASP A 718 -7.01 -26.84 2.23
N ALA A 719 -6.62 -27.22 3.45
CA ALA A 719 -5.66 -26.48 4.24
C ALA A 719 -4.30 -26.35 3.53
N GLU A 720 -3.82 -27.43 2.92
CA GLU A 720 -2.57 -27.43 2.14
C GLU A 720 -2.65 -26.43 0.99
N HIS A 721 -3.76 -26.41 0.24
CA HIS A 721 -3.96 -25.49 -0.87
C HIS A 721 -3.80 -24.03 -0.43
N HIS A 722 -4.52 -23.62 0.63
CA HIS A 722 -4.51 -22.25 1.12
C HIS A 722 -3.16 -21.86 1.77
N LEU A 723 -2.56 -22.75 2.58
CA LEU A 723 -1.25 -22.47 3.19
C LEU A 723 -0.13 -22.40 2.15
N ARG A 724 -0.17 -23.21 1.08
CA ARG A 724 0.77 -23.12 -0.04
C ARG A 724 0.61 -21.82 -0.82
N GLN A 725 -0.62 -21.39 -1.10
CA GLN A 725 -0.87 -20.10 -1.74
C GLN A 725 -0.34 -18.94 -0.90
N ALA A 726 -0.59 -18.94 0.40
CA ALA A 726 -0.06 -17.92 1.32
C ALA A 726 1.49 -17.91 1.33
N TYR A 727 2.12 -19.09 1.42
CA TYR A 727 3.58 -19.21 1.37
C TYR A 727 4.14 -18.74 0.05
N GLU A 728 3.61 -19.18 -1.09
CA GLU A 728 4.12 -18.79 -2.41
C GLU A 728 3.90 -17.30 -2.68
N GLY A 729 2.76 -16.75 -2.27
CA GLY A 729 2.48 -15.32 -2.37
C GLY A 729 3.46 -14.50 -1.52
N ARG A 730 3.68 -14.88 -0.26
CA ARG A 730 4.65 -14.20 0.63
C ARG A 730 6.09 -14.38 0.18
N ARG A 731 6.46 -15.56 -0.30
CA ARG A 731 7.78 -15.83 -0.89
C ARG A 731 8.03 -14.95 -2.11
N LYS A 732 7.01 -14.79 -2.96
CA LYS A 732 7.08 -13.91 -4.13
C LYS A 732 7.06 -12.44 -3.76
N LEU A 733 6.32 -12.02 -2.73
CA LEU A 733 6.19 -10.62 -2.34
C LEU A 733 7.37 -10.16 -1.47
N LEU A 734 7.62 -10.87 -0.37
CA LEU A 734 8.53 -10.52 0.73
C LEU A 734 9.89 -11.21 0.63
N GLY A 735 10.01 -12.24 -0.21
CA GLY A 735 11.21 -13.08 -0.29
C GLY A 735 11.17 -14.30 0.63
N GLU A 736 12.15 -15.20 0.45
CA GLU A 736 12.21 -16.52 1.10
C GLU A 736 12.43 -16.45 2.61
N HIS A 737 13.19 -15.44 3.07
CA HIS A 737 13.68 -15.34 4.44
C HIS A 737 12.91 -14.34 5.31
N HIS A 738 11.88 -13.68 4.77
CA HIS A 738 11.07 -12.77 5.55
C HIS A 738 10.30 -13.53 6.65
N GLN A 739 10.15 -12.90 7.82
CA GLN A 739 9.50 -13.51 9.00
C GLN A 739 8.13 -14.13 8.67
N HIS A 740 7.29 -13.45 7.90
CA HIS A 740 5.95 -13.96 7.52
C HIS A 740 6.02 -15.12 6.51
N THR A 741 7.03 -15.14 5.63
CA THR A 741 7.27 -16.27 4.72
C THR A 741 7.69 -17.51 5.51
N LEU A 742 8.61 -17.34 6.46
CA LEU A 742 9.08 -18.40 7.35
C LEU A 742 7.97 -18.91 8.28
N ALA A 743 7.11 -18.02 8.78
CA ALA A 743 5.93 -18.42 9.56
C ALA A 743 4.95 -19.28 8.73
N SER A 744 4.83 -19.01 7.43
CA SER A 744 4.01 -19.82 6.51
C SER A 744 4.61 -21.21 6.30
N LEU A 745 5.94 -21.31 6.17
CA LEU A 745 6.66 -22.59 6.13
C LEU A 745 6.48 -23.41 7.42
N ARG A 746 6.58 -22.76 8.57
CA ARG A 746 6.30 -23.39 9.88
C ARG A 746 4.88 -23.95 9.93
N ASN A 747 3.89 -23.19 9.46
CA ASN A 747 2.50 -23.63 9.44
C ASN A 747 2.29 -24.83 8.50
N LEU A 748 2.95 -24.87 7.33
CA LEU A 748 2.95 -26.03 6.44
C LEU A 748 3.56 -27.27 7.10
N GLY A 749 4.71 -27.14 7.76
CA GLY A 749 5.31 -28.24 8.52
C GLY A 749 4.37 -28.79 9.60
N GLN A 750 3.72 -27.90 10.34
CA GLN A 750 2.76 -28.30 11.37
C GLN A 750 1.46 -28.90 10.80
N LEU A 751 1.01 -28.45 9.61
CA LEU A 751 -0.11 -29.07 8.90
C LEU A 751 0.21 -30.54 8.58
N TYR A 752 1.34 -30.81 7.92
CA TYR A 752 1.73 -32.19 7.57
C TYR A 752 1.95 -33.06 8.79
N HIS A 753 2.48 -32.50 9.87
CA HIS A 753 2.64 -33.20 11.14
C HIS A 753 1.28 -33.65 11.72
N GLN A 754 0.29 -32.76 11.76
CA GLN A 754 -1.06 -33.10 12.24
C GLN A 754 -1.82 -34.04 11.31
N TRP A 755 -1.54 -33.99 10.00
CA TRP A 755 -2.08 -34.94 9.02
C TRP A 755 -1.42 -36.33 9.12
N GLY A 756 -0.35 -36.47 9.90
CA GLY A 756 0.37 -37.73 10.09
C GLY A 756 1.46 -38.01 9.04
N ARG A 757 1.72 -37.05 8.12
CA ARG A 757 2.77 -37.12 7.09
C ARG A 757 4.08 -36.55 7.63
N LYS A 758 4.64 -37.21 8.65
CA LYS A 758 5.77 -36.70 9.44
C LYS A 758 7.04 -36.51 8.61
N GLU A 759 7.30 -37.40 7.67
CA GLU A 759 8.45 -37.36 6.76
C GLU A 759 8.40 -36.16 5.81
N GLU A 760 7.20 -35.71 5.44
CA GLU A 760 7.00 -34.52 4.64
C GLU A 760 7.02 -33.24 5.49
N ALA A 761 6.59 -33.32 6.75
CA ALA A 761 6.62 -32.19 7.68
C ALA A 761 8.03 -31.70 8.00
N GLU A 762 8.98 -32.64 8.15
CA GLU A 762 10.36 -32.38 8.58
C GLU A 762 11.11 -31.35 7.71
N PRO A 763 11.15 -31.45 6.37
CA PRO A 763 11.90 -30.49 5.56
C PRO A 763 11.32 -29.07 5.64
N TYR A 764 9.99 -28.93 5.78
CA TYR A 764 9.36 -27.61 5.95
C TYR A 764 9.71 -27.01 7.32
N ALA A 765 9.60 -27.79 8.40
CA ALA A 765 9.93 -27.34 9.74
C ALA A 765 11.43 -27.01 9.90
N ARG A 766 12.32 -27.81 9.30
CA ARG A 766 13.77 -27.58 9.34
C ARG A 766 14.16 -26.28 8.63
N ARG A 767 13.62 -26.04 7.43
CA ARG A 767 13.84 -24.79 6.69
C ARG A 767 13.32 -23.56 7.45
N ALA A 768 12.16 -23.68 8.11
CA ALA A 768 11.63 -22.60 8.93
C ALA A 768 12.57 -22.26 10.10
N VAL A 769 13.07 -23.27 10.84
CA VAL A 769 14.02 -23.06 11.95
C VAL A 769 15.34 -22.45 11.47
N GLU A 770 15.90 -22.96 10.38
CA GLU A 770 17.15 -22.43 9.80
C GLU A 770 17.00 -20.95 9.39
N GLY A 771 15.88 -20.60 8.75
CA GLY A 771 15.56 -19.22 8.42
C GLY A 771 15.41 -18.34 9.65
N MET A 772 14.63 -18.77 10.65
CA MET A 772 14.38 -17.97 11.85
C MET A 772 15.67 -17.76 12.66
N ARG A 773 16.49 -18.79 12.87
CA ARG A 773 17.79 -18.69 13.58
C ARG A 773 18.76 -17.71 12.95
N ARG A 774 18.65 -17.48 11.64
CA ARG A 774 19.56 -16.59 10.91
C ARG A 774 19.27 -15.11 11.16
N TYR A 775 18.01 -14.75 11.45
CA TYR A 775 17.56 -13.36 11.48
C TYR A 775 16.89 -12.94 12.78
N LEU A 776 16.43 -13.89 13.60
CA LEU A 776 15.77 -13.63 14.87
C LEU A 776 16.61 -14.16 16.04
N PRO A 777 16.64 -13.45 17.18
CA PRO A 777 17.22 -13.95 18.41
C PRO A 777 16.62 -15.31 18.83
N PRO A 778 17.38 -16.17 19.54
CA PRO A 778 16.89 -17.47 20.03
C PRO A 778 15.68 -17.37 20.96
N ASN A 779 15.57 -16.28 21.73
CA ASN A 779 14.46 -16.02 22.64
C ASN A 779 13.24 -15.38 21.96
N HIS A 780 13.30 -15.10 20.65
CA HIS A 780 12.16 -14.58 19.92
C HIS A 780 11.04 -15.64 19.84
N SER A 781 9.79 -15.23 20.07
CA SER A 781 8.62 -16.11 20.12
C SER A 781 8.48 -17.01 18.88
N ASP A 782 8.66 -16.45 17.68
CA ASP A 782 8.61 -17.21 16.43
C ASP A 782 9.70 -18.28 16.28
N THR A 783 10.92 -18.00 16.78
CA THR A 783 12.03 -18.95 16.79
C THR A 783 11.71 -20.12 17.72
N ILE A 784 11.27 -19.81 18.95
CA ILE A 784 10.84 -20.81 19.95
C ILE A 784 9.74 -21.71 19.35
N TRP A 785 8.75 -21.12 18.66
CA TRP A 785 7.65 -21.87 18.08
C TRP A 785 8.08 -22.77 16.92
N ALA A 786 8.97 -22.29 16.04
CA ALA A 786 9.51 -23.07 14.94
C ALA A 786 10.34 -24.26 15.45
N GLU A 787 11.23 -24.01 16.42
CA GLU A 787 12.07 -25.05 17.03
C GLU A 787 11.23 -26.10 17.77
N ARG A 788 10.21 -25.66 18.52
CA ARG A 788 9.26 -26.57 19.18
C ARG A 788 8.53 -27.47 18.19
N ASN A 789 8.10 -26.91 17.05
CA ASN A 789 7.43 -27.68 16.00
C ASN A 789 8.37 -28.73 15.38
N LEU A 790 9.60 -28.35 15.04
CA LEU A 790 10.60 -29.28 14.51
C LEU A 790 10.96 -30.36 15.53
N ALA A 791 11.18 -30.00 16.79
CA ALA A 791 11.46 -30.94 17.87
C ALA A 791 10.38 -32.01 18.00
N ARG A 792 9.09 -31.60 18.00
CA ARG A 792 7.97 -32.55 18.05
C ARG A 792 7.92 -33.48 16.84
N ILE A 793 8.18 -32.97 15.64
CA ILE A 793 8.26 -33.79 14.42
C ILE A 793 9.40 -34.82 14.54
N LEU A 794 10.57 -34.41 15.01
CA LEU A 794 11.72 -35.30 15.20
C LEU A 794 11.45 -36.39 16.25
N ILE A 795 10.80 -36.04 17.36
CA ILE A 795 10.37 -37.01 18.40
C ILE A 795 9.45 -38.06 17.80
N ASP A 796 8.45 -37.61 17.04
CA ASP A 796 7.46 -38.46 16.42
C ASP A 796 8.01 -39.34 15.29
N LEU A 797 9.17 -38.97 14.72
CA LEU A 797 9.98 -39.77 13.80
C LEU A 797 10.98 -40.70 14.52
N GLY A 798 11.05 -40.66 15.86
CA GLY A 798 11.99 -41.43 16.67
C GLY A 798 13.43 -40.89 16.66
N ARG A 799 13.66 -39.69 16.12
CA ARG A 799 14.97 -39.02 16.02
C ARG A 799 15.27 -38.21 17.28
N ASN A 800 15.09 -38.83 18.45
CA ASN A 800 15.19 -38.16 19.76
C ASN A 800 16.57 -37.54 20.01
N ALA A 801 17.64 -38.12 19.47
CA ALA A 801 19.00 -37.58 19.61
C ALA A 801 19.14 -36.18 19.00
N GLU A 802 18.51 -35.93 17.86
CA GLU A 802 18.48 -34.61 17.22
C GLU A 802 17.49 -33.68 17.92
N ALA A 803 16.34 -34.20 18.36
CA ALA A 803 15.33 -33.40 19.04
C ALA A 803 15.86 -32.73 20.32
N VAL A 804 16.76 -33.38 21.07
CA VAL A 804 17.34 -32.84 22.31
C VAL A 804 17.94 -31.45 22.13
N GLU A 805 18.61 -31.17 21.02
CA GLU A 805 19.20 -29.85 20.74
C GLU A 805 18.11 -28.77 20.71
N TYR A 806 17.08 -28.98 19.88
CA TYR A 806 16.00 -28.03 19.70
C TYR A 806 15.15 -27.86 20.96
N VAL A 807 14.82 -28.97 21.65
CA VAL A 807 14.04 -28.88 22.88
C VAL A 807 14.81 -28.15 23.99
N ARG A 808 16.13 -28.37 24.10
CA ARG A 808 16.96 -27.65 25.08
C ARG A 808 16.99 -26.15 24.80
N SER A 809 17.14 -25.77 23.53
CA SER A 809 17.07 -24.37 23.08
C SER A 809 15.74 -23.72 23.45
N VAL A 810 14.62 -24.37 23.11
CA VAL A 810 13.25 -23.92 23.45
C VAL A 810 13.08 -23.78 24.96
N TRP A 811 13.56 -24.75 25.74
CA TRP A 811 13.47 -24.72 27.19
C TRP A 811 14.26 -23.57 27.79
N SER A 812 15.51 -23.37 27.38
CA SER A 812 16.33 -22.25 27.87
C SER A 812 15.73 -20.89 27.51
N ALA A 813 15.25 -20.74 26.28
CA ALA A 813 14.64 -19.50 25.79
C ALA A 813 13.35 -19.16 26.54
N ASN A 814 12.46 -20.15 26.75
CA ASN A 814 11.25 -19.96 27.54
C ASN A 814 11.56 -19.67 29.01
N ARG A 815 12.58 -20.30 29.59
CA ARG A 815 12.99 -20.05 30.97
C ARG A 815 13.49 -18.62 31.17
N GLU A 816 14.31 -18.13 30.24
CA GLU A 816 14.84 -16.77 30.28
C GLU A 816 13.74 -15.71 30.07
N SER A 817 12.82 -15.97 29.14
CA SER A 817 11.80 -14.97 28.74
C SER A 817 10.58 -14.97 29.66
N ASN A 818 10.07 -16.16 30.01
CA ASN A 818 8.79 -16.31 30.72
C ASN A 818 8.98 -16.78 32.19
N GLY A 819 10.21 -17.07 32.59
CA GLY A 819 10.53 -17.65 33.89
C GLY A 819 10.43 -19.18 33.91
N ALA A 820 10.96 -19.76 35.00
CA ALA A 820 11.11 -21.21 35.16
C ALA A 820 9.78 -21.99 35.20
N THR A 821 8.67 -21.31 35.45
CA THR A 821 7.39 -21.97 35.80
C THR A 821 6.23 -21.58 34.92
N HIS A 822 6.52 -20.84 33.88
CA HIS A 822 5.58 -20.66 32.80
C HIS A 822 5.25 -22.02 32.16
N ASP A 823 4.00 -22.22 31.77
CA ASP A 823 3.52 -23.49 31.23
C ASP A 823 4.31 -23.96 30.01
N GLU A 824 4.76 -23.02 29.16
CA GLU A 824 5.61 -23.32 28.00
C GLU A 824 7.03 -23.77 28.40
N THR A 825 7.59 -23.25 29.50
CA THR A 825 8.87 -23.71 30.05
C THR A 825 8.75 -25.14 30.56
N LEU A 826 7.69 -25.42 31.33
CA LEU A 826 7.40 -26.76 31.85
C LEU A 826 7.04 -27.75 30.72
N TYR A 827 6.37 -27.30 29.67
CA TYR A 827 6.08 -28.10 28.50
C TYR A 827 7.35 -28.50 27.75
N ALA A 828 8.24 -27.55 27.50
CA ALA A 828 9.54 -27.82 26.87
C ALA A 828 10.39 -28.78 27.71
N LEU A 829 10.38 -28.63 29.03
CA LEU A 829 11.03 -29.57 29.94
C LEU A 829 10.47 -31.00 29.80
N ARG A 830 9.14 -31.18 29.78
CA ARG A 830 8.53 -32.50 29.59
C ARG A 830 8.95 -33.16 28.27
N LEU A 831 9.07 -32.38 27.20
CA LEU A 831 9.60 -32.87 25.92
C LEU A 831 11.07 -33.29 26.06
N LEU A 832 11.87 -32.53 26.79
CA LEU A 832 13.29 -32.81 27.01
C LEU A 832 13.47 -34.09 27.82
N ASP A 833 12.65 -34.25 28.86
CA ASP A 833 12.60 -35.44 29.70
C ASP A 833 12.35 -36.67 28.83
N GLY A 834 11.24 -36.69 28.08
CA GLY A 834 10.90 -37.82 27.21
C GLY A 834 12.00 -38.15 26.20
N CYS A 835 12.67 -37.14 25.63
CA CYS A 835 13.80 -37.36 24.72
C CYS A 835 14.99 -38.02 25.44
N LEU A 836 15.44 -37.44 26.56
CA LEU A 836 16.61 -37.91 27.28
C LEU A 836 16.38 -39.30 27.90
N GLU A 837 15.17 -39.57 28.39
CA GLU A 837 14.77 -40.89 28.87
C GLU A 837 14.86 -41.95 27.78
N SER A 838 14.31 -41.68 26.59
CA SER A 838 14.35 -42.62 25.47
C SER A 838 15.77 -42.95 24.99
N LEU A 839 16.71 -42.01 25.19
CA LEU A 839 18.13 -42.16 24.82
C LEU A 839 18.97 -42.76 25.95
N GLY A 840 18.41 -42.97 27.14
CA GLY A 840 19.16 -43.39 28.33
C GLY A 840 20.16 -42.33 28.84
N ARG A 841 20.02 -41.06 28.46
CA ARG A 841 20.93 -39.95 28.83
C ARG A 841 20.59 -39.39 30.22
N ARG A 842 20.56 -40.28 31.24
CA ARG A 842 20.13 -39.97 32.61
C ARG A 842 20.91 -38.83 33.28
N ALA A 843 22.22 -38.76 33.05
CA ALA A 843 23.06 -37.72 33.62
C ALA A 843 22.60 -36.30 33.21
N GLU A 844 22.26 -36.11 31.93
CA GLU A 844 21.81 -34.81 31.41
C GLU A 844 20.39 -34.48 31.84
N LEU A 845 19.55 -35.50 32.02
CA LEU A 845 18.20 -35.35 32.57
C LEU A 845 18.25 -34.77 33.98
N ILE A 846 19.14 -35.32 34.83
CA ILE A 846 19.33 -34.82 36.21
C ILE A 846 19.88 -33.39 36.19
N THR A 847 20.81 -33.07 35.29
CA THR A 847 21.32 -31.70 35.13
C THR A 847 20.21 -30.71 34.76
N ALA A 848 19.33 -31.05 33.82
CA ALA A 848 18.22 -30.19 33.43
C ALA A 848 17.25 -29.91 34.60
N HIS A 849 16.94 -30.92 35.41
CA HIS A 849 16.11 -30.76 36.62
C HIS A 849 16.82 -29.94 37.70
N ARG A 850 18.14 -30.08 37.83
CA ARG A 850 18.94 -29.30 38.78
C ARG A 850 19.00 -27.82 38.43
N GLU A 851 19.05 -27.51 37.14
CA GLU A 851 18.99 -26.14 36.63
C GLU A 851 17.62 -25.45 36.88
N LEU A 852 16.56 -26.20 37.24
CA LEU A 852 15.27 -25.65 37.67
C LEU A 852 15.22 -25.32 39.17
N VAL A 853 16.19 -25.79 39.95
CA VAL A 853 16.18 -25.63 41.41
C VAL A 853 16.98 -24.39 41.77
N SER A 854 16.30 -23.25 41.90
CA SER A 854 16.86 -22.00 42.42
C SER A 854 16.00 -21.44 43.56
N ALA A 855 16.54 -20.51 44.34
CA ALA A 855 15.81 -19.85 45.43
C ALA A 855 14.56 -19.08 44.94
N ASP A 856 14.57 -18.63 43.68
CA ASP A 856 13.48 -17.90 43.05
C ASP A 856 12.46 -18.82 42.36
N SER A 857 12.67 -20.14 42.44
CA SER A 857 11.76 -21.12 41.84
C SER A 857 10.50 -21.27 42.70
N PRO A 858 9.29 -21.20 42.14
CA PRO A 858 8.07 -21.35 42.91
C PRO A 858 7.78 -22.82 43.23
N PRO A 859 6.92 -23.07 44.25
CA PRO A 859 6.74 -24.40 44.83
C PRO A 859 6.42 -25.55 43.87
N PRO A 860 5.65 -25.38 42.77
CA PRO A 860 5.35 -26.48 41.85
C PRO A 860 6.57 -27.03 41.10
N ALA A 861 7.52 -26.18 40.70
CA ALA A 861 8.74 -26.61 40.02
C ALA A 861 9.67 -27.36 40.98
N ILE A 862 9.80 -26.86 42.21
CA ILE A 862 10.54 -27.52 43.29
C ILE A 862 9.92 -28.89 43.58
N ALA A 863 8.59 -28.98 43.66
CA ALA A 863 7.89 -30.25 43.90
C ALA A 863 8.09 -31.26 42.77
N ALA A 864 8.14 -30.81 41.50
CA ALA A 864 8.42 -31.69 40.36
C ALA A 864 9.85 -32.24 40.39
N ALA A 865 10.85 -31.37 40.62
CA ALA A 865 12.25 -31.76 40.75
C ALA A 865 12.47 -32.69 41.95
N ARG A 866 11.78 -32.42 43.07
CA ARG A 866 11.77 -33.29 44.27
C ARG A 866 11.28 -34.68 43.94
N ARG A 867 10.10 -34.78 43.32
CA ARG A 867 9.50 -36.06 42.96
C ARG A 867 10.40 -36.85 42.04
N PHE A 868 10.97 -36.21 41.02
CA PHE A 868 11.93 -36.82 40.10
C PHE A 868 13.18 -37.34 40.84
N ALA A 869 13.73 -36.55 41.77
CA ALA A 869 14.88 -36.93 42.57
C ALA A 869 14.58 -38.12 43.52
N GLU A 870 13.45 -38.10 44.20
CA GLU A 870 13.01 -39.18 45.10
C GLU A 870 12.74 -40.49 44.34
N GLU A 871 12.03 -40.43 43.21
CA GLU A 871 11.78 -41.57 42.33
C GLU A 871 13.10 -42.16 41.80
N GLY A 872 14.05 -41.32 41.38
CA GLY A 872 15.38 -41.75 40.94
C GLY A 872 16.22 -42.37 42.05
N CYS A 873 16.15 -41.82 43.28
CA CYS A 873 16.82 -42.40 44.45
C CYS A 873 16.27 -43.79 44.81
N ALA A 874 14.95 -43.97 44.66
CA ALA A 874 14.24 -45.22 44.95
C ALA A 874 14.29 -46.24 43.79
N SER A 875 14.71 -45.82 42.59
CA SER A 875 14.72 -46.66 41.39
C SER A 875 15.62 -47.88 41.56
N THR A 876 15.08 -49.03 41.17
CA THR A 876 15.79 -50.32 41.10
C THR A 876 16.39 -50.58 39.71
N ASN A 877 16.18 -49.66 38.76
CA ASN A 877 16.78 -49.73 37.43
C ASN A 877 18.32 -49.61 37.55
N PRO A 878 19.11 -50.54 36.98
CA PRO A 878 20.57 -50.50 37.03
C PRO A 878 21.19 -49.18 36.53
N ALA A 879 20.59 -48.54 35.51
CA ALA A 879 21.06 -47.27 34.98
C ALA A 879 20.89 -46.11 35.98
N ASP A 880 19.77 -46.09 36.70
CA ASP A 880 19.48 -45.08 37.72
C ASP A 880 20.30 -45.35 38.98
N ALA A 881 20.48 -46.64 39.35
CA ALA A 881 21.33 -47.04 40.47
C ALA A 881 22.79 -46.61 40.29
N ALA A 882 23.32 -46.66 39.07
CA ALA A 882 24.67 -46.20 38.75
C ALA A 882 24.84 -44.66 38.89
N GLN A 883 23.75 -43.91 38.81
CA GLN A 883 23.71 -42.44 38.93
C GLN A 883 23.00 -41.97 40.21
N ARG A 884 22.75 -42.86 41.18
CA ARG A 884 21.96 -42.58 42.38
C ARG A 884 22.49 -41.38 43.17
N TRP A 885 23.81 -41.22 43.22
CA TRP A 885 24.46 -40.09 43.85
C TRP A 885 24.06 -38.75 43.21
N ARG A 886 23.84 -38.67 41.88
CA ARG A 886 23.36 -37.44 41.21
C ARG A 886 21.93 -37.10 41.58
N TYR A 887 21.06 -38.12 41.72
CA TYR A 887 19.69 -37.92 42.20
C TYR A 887 19.65 -37.40 43.63
N ARG A 888 20.53 -37.92 44.50
CA ARG A 888 20.66 -37.43 45.89
C ARG A 888 21.24 -36.03 45.96
N GLU A 889 22.14 -35.69 45.06
CA GLU A 889 22.68 -34.34 44.95
C GLU A 889 21.58 -33.33 44.51
N LEU A 890 20.78 -33.68 43.52
CA LEU A 890 19.58 -32.90 43.15
C LEU A 890 18.59 -32.80 44.33
N LEU A 891 18.34 -33.89 45.06
CA LEU A 891 17.47 -33.87 46.24
C LEU A 891 18.02 -32.94 47.33
N ALA A 892 19.34 -32.91 47.54
CA ALA A 892 19.96 -31.98 48.46
C ALA A 892 19.72 -30.52 48.04
N ASP A 893 19.85 -30.21 46.75
CA ASP A 893 19.60 -28.87 46.23
C ASP A 893 18.14 -28.44 46.44
N VAL A 894 17.18 -29.33 46.18
CA VAL A 894 15.74 -29.10 46.45
C VAL A 894 15.49 -28.82 47.93
N LEU A 895 16.02 -29.67 48.82
CA LEU A 895 15.83 -29.54 50.27
C LEU A 895 16.44 -28.24 50.81
N LEU A 896 17.56 -27.78 50.25
CA LEU A 896 18.14 -26.48 50.60
C LEU A 896 17.22 -25.32 50.24
N VAL A 897 16.60 -25.34 49.07
CA VAL A 897 15.63 -24.32 48.64
C VAL A 897 14.37 -24.35 49.51
N GLU A 898 13.90 -25.53 49.91
CA GLU A 898 12.78 -25.69 50.85
C GLU A 898 13.14 -25.30 52.31
N GLY A 899 14.42 -25.04 52.60
CA GLY A 899 14.92 -24.68 53.93
C GLY A 899 15.21 -25.86 54.87
N ASP A 900 15.11 -27.10 54.39
CA ASP A 900 15.47 -28.31 55.14
C ASP A 900 16.97 -28.60 55.04
N ARG A 901 17.74 -27.83 55.80
CA ARG A 901 19.22 -28.00 55.88
C ARG A 901 19.63 -29.36 56.42
N ALA A 902 18.85 -29.96 57.33
CA ALA A 902 19.20 -31.25 57.93
C ALA A 902 18.99 -32.40 56.93
N GLY A 903 17.88 -32.37 56.19
CA GLY A 903 17.63 -33.28 55.08
C GLY A 903 18.68 -33.15 53.98
N ALA A 904 19.04 -31.92 53.59
CA ALA A 904 20.08 -31.67 52.60
C ALA A 904 21.45 -32.22 53.02
N MET A 905 21.85 -32.03 54.29
CA MET A 905 23.10 -32.59 54.82
C MET A 905 23.12 -34.12 54.75
N ASN A 906 22.04 -34.77 55.14
CA ASN A 906 21.92 -36.23 55.06
C ASN A 906 22.00 -36.72 53.61
N ALA A 907 21.32 -36.04 52.68
CA ALA A 907 21.42 -36.34 51.26
C ALA A 907 22.87 -36.21 50.74
N LEU A 908 23.60 -35.14 51.09
CA LEU A 908 25.01 -34.96 50.67
C LEU A 908 25.97 -35.99 51.32
N GLU A 909 25.76 -36.38 52.58
CA GLU A 909 26.51 -37.47 53.21
C GLU A 909 26.33 -38.79 52.44
N GLN A 910 25.10 -39.05 52.03
CA GLN A 910 24.75 -40.19 51.19
C GLN A 910 25.32 -40.08 49.76
N VAL A 911 25.47 -38.88 49.20
CA VAL A 911 26.20 -38.65 47.94
C VAL A 911 27.66 -39.04 48.09
N ILE A 912 28.35 -38.58 49.14
CA ILE A 912 29.78 -38.87 49.38
C ILE A 912 30.04 -40.38 49.52
N ALA A 913 29.08 -41.11 50.07
CA ALA A 913 29.15 -42.57 50.22
C ALA A 913 28.98 -43.33 48.90
N GLU A 914 28.25 -42.77 47.93
CA GLU A 914 27.93 -43.43 46.66
C GLU A 914 28.74 -42.91 45.46
N ILE A 915 29.25 -41.68 45.52
CA ILE A 915 30.02 -41.07 44.44
C ILE A 915 31.39 -41.75 44.32
N PRO A 916 31.80 -42.21 43.11
CA PRO A 916 33.11 -42.82 42.93
C PRO A 916 34.25 -41.87 43.30
N ALA A 917 35.32 -42.42 43.89
CA ALA A 917 36.43 -41.63 44.42
C ALA A 917 37.19 -40.85 43.34
N GLU A 918 37.16 -41.31 42.08
CA GLU A 918 37.80 -40.63 40.95
C GLU A 918 36.97 -39.50 40.33
N GLN A 919 35.72 -39.27 40.78
CA GLN A 919 34.89 -38.20 40.23
C GLN A 919 35.33 -36.83 40.77
N PRO A 920 35.62 -35.84 39.92
CA PRO A 920 36.05 -34.51 40.34
C PRO A 920 34.97 -33.77 41.16
N GLU A 921 33.69 -34.11 40.97
CA GLU A 921 32.57 -33.52 41.72
C GLU A 921 32.57 -33.91 43.20
N ARG A 922 33.29 -34.97 43.60
CA ARG A 922 33.33 -35.45 44.98
C ARG A 922 33.92 -34.43 45.96
N ASP A 923 34.97 -33.74 45.56
CA ASP A 923 35.63 -32.73 46.40
C ASP A 923 34.74 -31.49 46.59
N ASP A 924 33.91 -31.16 45.59
CA ASP A 924 32.93 -30.08 45.68
C ASP A 924 31.80 -30.43 46.65
N VAL A 925 31.24 -31.64 46.54
CA VAL A 925 30.21 -32.14 47.47
C VAL A 925 30.72 -32.16 48.91
N VAL A 926 31.97 -32.59 49.14
CA VAL A 926 32.61 -32.58 50.47
C VAL A 926 32.72 -31.16 51.02
N ARG A 927 33.10 -30.19 50.18
CA ARG A 927 33.19 -28.78 50.56
C ARG A 927 31.81 -28.20 50.89
N ARG A 928 30.80 -28.43 50.03
CA ARG A 928 29.41 -28.00 50.26
C ARG A 928 28.85 -28.55 51.57
N LEU A 929 29.12 -29.81 51.90
CA LEU A 929 28.71 -30.41 53.18
C LEU A 929 29.44 -29.76 54.39
N ALA A 930 30.73 -29.46 54.25
CA ALA A 930 31.49 -28.77 55.29
C ALA A 930 30.94 -27.35 55.55
N ASP A 931 30.69 -26.59 54.49
CA ASP A 931 30.10 -25.24 54.57
C ASP A 931 28.73 -25.26 55.24
N LEU A 932 27.87 -26.23 54.89
CA LEU A 932 26.57 -26.41 55.53
C LEU A 932 26.67 -26.78 57.02
N ARG A 933 27.64 -27.64 57.39
CA ARG A 933 27.91 -28.00 58.79
C ARG A 933 28.39 -26.82 59.61
N ASP A 934 29.21 -25.95 59.03
CA ASP A 934 29.71 -24.76 59.72
C ASP A 934 28.63 -23.68 59.82
N ALA A 935 27.80 -23.51 58.78
CA ALA A 935 26.61 -22.66 58.83
C ALA A 935 25.57 -23.13 59.86
N ALA A 936 25.50 -24.43 60.16
CA ALA A 936 24.61 -24.99 61.18
C ALA A 936 25.11 -24.81 62.63
N LYS A 937 26.39 -24.46 62.84
CA LYS A 937 26.99 -24.20 64.17
C LYS A 937 26.83 -22.75 64.64
N LEU A 938 26.41 -21.84 63.75
CA LEU A 938 26.15 -20.43 64.07
C LEU A 938 24.70 -20.28 64.60
N PRO A 939 24.46 -19.64 65.76
CA PRO A 939 23.11 -19.36 66.22
C PRO A 939 22.41 -18.37 65.28
N ARG A 940 21.11 -18.61 65.02
CA ARG A 940 20.26 -17.87 64.07
C ARG A 940 20.25 -16.36 64.26
#